data_AF-A0A150PN99-F1
#
_entry.id   AF-A0A150PN99-F1
#
_cell.length_a   1.000
_cell.length_b   1.000
_cell.length_c   1.000
_cell.angle_alpha   90.00
_cell.angle_beta   90.00
_cell.angle_gamma   90.00
#
_symmetry.space_group_name_H-M   'P 1'
#
loop_
_entity.id
_entity.type
_entity.pdbx_description
1 polymer ?
#
loop_
_entity_poly.entity_id
_entity_poly.type
_entity_poly.pdbx_seq_one_letter_code
_entity_poly.pdbx_strand_id
1 'polypeptide(L)'
;MLSKRSSSSISTRSRSVPGSAGAWWRARHAALAALALLPAACSDFAPGDGELDDASALLDAAEADLGEAAEALSLPFPIEPLKSLTVTEVDIVSQFSLKDVLQQLVTQSGVPGLTPLTLFQRFMDTYRAAPGLYPSVPHCDSVAANPNDVFPPPQPGDTPSPGSINGWPVRCPRTIGQDSGIDPFSTTAGDDAYMATTLANRFDLAPPDGAHCGEYRIVFARKSGHPDFSDDRPDQTFRRSFIIFEGRLPNPSPSLGRQGCRPIVDFWLNQSNPSKTAATRAAELKSFYFNGLPASGVGPVIHIDNYGHTPGPNNGQIRTNEFLLFQEAFDAWPLREFRLTHGTSSSPSLNVIPSFVKDNPSAKLFAPGISGDSRVTSFQSTVFPNMVERLAAADDVNRFAYPSALPDAMNAGESLMIPLQNNYLNAIGSGASTLRTNIANKLIAMGSDLSGTPTNPSVDQIVGRAQSLACAGCHEPVDATNSPSSSLDVGLSSAFPKTLVFTHTSEKTAPVDENDPNGPRRFILSDAVLDTFLPYREKVMKHFLVNNTTLGFEKPGAWTSTQALLATHTGRVEEGIASLEVRTPSSFNTIFSPNFSTSGLTPVGNKIKLSLFVSKQQPNPSWVGNLEVLISIPSAGIYDQWVGNVVLNGLTRGEFNDVTFPQQLQAATITALNAAPSDVKLQFTLNVTANSGPYYMDDIRFEN
;
A
#
# COMPACT_ATOMS: atom_id res chain seq x y z
N MET A 1 38.13 31.55 8.11
CA MET A 1 39.25 30.97 8.88
C MET A 1 38.89 29.54 9.26
N LEU A 2 39.74 28.59 8.89
CA LEU A 2 39.60 27.15 9.08
C LEU A 2 39.87 26.73 10.54
N SER A 3 39.12 25.75 11.06
CA SER A 3 39.63 24.76 12.03
C SER A 3 38.60 23.63 12.20
N LYS A 4 38.80 22.48 11.53
CA LYS A 4 39.47 21.23 11.96
C LYS A 4 38.55 20.25 12.71
N ARG A 5 38.29 19.14 12.00
CA ARG A 5 37.83 17.84 12.53
C ARG A 5 38.94 17.22 13.39
N SER A 6 38.56 16.50 14.44
CA SER A 6 39.44 15.57 15.14
C SER A 6 38.83 14.16 15.14
N SER A 7 39.60 13.25 14.56
CA SER A 7 39.48 11.80 14.60
C SER A 7 40.11 11.24 15.87
N SER A 8 39.61 10.11 16.37
CA SER A 8 40.31 9.29 17.36
C SER A 8 40.22 7.82 16.97
N SER A 9 41.38 7.28 16.62
CA SER A 9 41.70 5.88 16.37
C SER A 9 42.48 5.31 17.55
N ILE A 10 42.14 4.13 18.04
CA ILE A 10 43.06 3.25 18.79
C ILE A 10 42.92 1.81 18.28
N SER A 11 44.09 1.18 18.13
CA SER A 11 44.40 -0.11 17.52
C SER A 11 44.54 -1.22 18.56
N THR A 12 44.15 -2.45 18.23
CA THR A 12 44.75 -3.66 18.83
C THR A 12 44.94 -4.80 17.82
N ARG A 13 46.22 -4.94 17.44
CA ARG A 13 47.02 -6.10 17.00
C ARG A 13 46.34 -7.46 16.72
N SER A 14 46.63 -7.92 15.51
CA SER A 14 46.66 -9.30 15.02
C SER A 14 47.77 -10.16 15.65
N ARG A 15 47.43 -11.39 16.03
CA ARG A 15 48.35 -12.54 16.10
C ARG A 15 47.69 -13.76 15.44
N SER A 16 48.31 -14.23 14.36
CA SER A 16 48.12 -15.52 13.70
C SER A 16 48.96 -16.60 14.42
N VAL A 17 48.53 -17.88 14.40
CA VAL A 17 49.14 -19.07 13.71
C VAL A 17 48.68 -20.32 14.53
N PRO A 18 48.55 -21.58 14.03
CA PRO A 18 47.79 -22.13 12.89
C PRO A 18 47.05 -23.49 13.22
N GLY A 19 46.29 -24.03 12.25
CA GLY A 19 45.82 -25.44 12.21
C GLY A 19 44.31 -25.61 12.48
N SER A 20 43.52 -26.42 11.76
CA SER A 20 43.81 -27.52 10.85
C SER A 20 42.76 -27.58 9.71
N ALA A 21 43.20 -27.93 8.51
CA ALA A 21 42.38 -28.14 7.32
C ALA A 21 41.37 -29.28 7.57
N GLY A 22 40.08 -28.96 7.63
CA GLY A 22 39.04 -29.97 7.84
C GLY A 22 37.66 -29.42 8.19
N ALA A 23 37.19 -28.35 7.54
CA ALA A 23 35.79 -27.89 7.69
C ALA A 23 35.30 -26.99 6.54
N TRP A 24 35.95 -27.01 5.38
CA TRP A 24 35.63 -26.16 4.21
C TRP A 24 35.28 -26.99 2.98
N TRP A 25 34.64 -28.15 3.18
CA TRP A 25 34.33 -29.13 2.13
C TRP A 25 32.90 -29.72 2.24
N ARG A 26 31.94 -29.00 2.84
CA ARG A 26 30.52 -29.44 2.95
C ARG A 26 29.47 -28.40 2.54
N ALA A 27 29.84 -27.37 1.79
CA ALA A 27 28.89 -26.42 1.19
C ALA A 27 29.04 -26.29 -0.35
N ARG A 28 29.66 -27.30 -1.00
CA ARG A 28 29.88 -27.35 -2.46
C ARG A 28 29.50 -28.69 -3.11
N HIS A 29 28.69 -29.52 -2.46
CA HIS A 29 28.23 -30.82 -2.98
C HIS A 29 26.69 -30.97 -2.90
N ALA A 30 25.98 -30.00 -3.49
CA ALA A 30 24.55 -30.14 -3.81
C ALA A 30 24.23 -29.49 -5.17
N ALA A 31 25.17 -29.54 -6.12
CA ALA A 31 25.00 -29.03 -7.48
C ALA A 31 25.70 -29.90 -8.55
N LEU A 32 26.03 -31.16 -8.24
CA LEU A 32 26.63 -32.13 -9.18
C LEU A 32 26.21 -33.55 -8.78
N ALA A 33 24.94 -33.88 -9.04
CA ALA A 33 24.43 -35.24 -8.99
C ALA A 33 23.28 -35.39 -10.01
N ALA A 34 23.52 -34.94 -11.24
CA ALA A 34 22.84 -35.42 -12.42
C ALA A 34 23.87 -36.25 -13.21
N LEU A 35 23.45 -37.45 -13.65
CA LEU A 35 24.19 -38.53 -14.31
C LEU A 35 24.62 -39.70 -13.41
N ALA A 36 23.66 -40.58 -13.14
CA ALA A 36 23.76 -42.03 -13.36
C ALA A 36 22.51 -42.68 -12.77
N LEU A 37 21.59 -43.13 -13.62
CA LEU A 37 20.77 -44.34 -13.47
C LEU A 37 19.73 -44.37 -14.61
N LEU A 38 20.17 -44.86 -15.76
CA LEU A 38 19.31 -45.66 -16.63
C LEU A 38 19.41 -47.11 -16.15
N PRO A 39 18.32 -47.87 -16.22
CA PRO A 39 18.42 -49.15 -16.92
C PRO A 39 17.35 -49.29 -18.00
N ALA A 40 17.80 -49.92 -19.08
CA ALA A 40 17.06 -50.33 -20.25
C ALA A 40 15.91 -51.31 -19.93
N ALA A 41 14.85 -51.22 -20.72
CA ALA A 41 14.02 -52.37 -21.06
C ALA A 41 13.95 -52.45 -22.60
N CYS A 42 14.55 -53.49 -23.17
CA CYS A 42 14.34 -53.92 -24.54
C CYS A 42 13.33 -55.08 -24.55
N SER A 43 12.40 -55.06 -25.49
CA SER A 43 11.78 -56.27 -26.04
C SER A 43 11.48 -56.05 -27.53
N ASP A 44 12.37 -56.63 -28.35
CA ASP A 44 12.23 -57.30 -29.65
C ASP A 44 11.18 -56.90 -30.72
N PHE A 45 11.75 -56.50 -31.87
CA PHE A 45 11.52 -56.91 -33.28
C PHE A 45 10.12 -57.23 -33.83
N ALA A 46 9.76 -56.52 -34.92
CA ALA A 46 9.56 -57.11 -36.26
C ALA A 46 9.62 -56.03 -37.37
N PRO A 47 10.21 -56.32 -38.56
CA PRO A 47 10.14 -55.45 -39.73
C PRO A 47 8.92 -55.81 -40.60
N GLY A 48 8.21 -54.81 -41.10
CA GLY A 48 7.03 -55.01 -41.94
C GLY A 48 6.84 -53.85 -42.90
N ASP A 49 7.20 -54.12 -44.13
CA ASP A 49 7.05 -53.35 -45.36
C ASP A 49 5.65 -52.73 -45.48
N GLY A 50 5.57 -51.41 -45.69
CA GLY A 50 4.31 -50.69 -45.86
C GLY A 50 4.55 -49.28 -46.38
N GLU A 51 3.97 -49.03 -47.54
CA GLU A 51 4.02 -47.87 -48.43
C GLU A 51 3.79 -46.52 -47.74
N LEU A 52 4.57 -45.50 -48.16
CA LEU A 52 4.38 -44.09 -47.79
C LEU A 52 3.15 -43.54 -48.51
N ASP A 53 2.08 -43.29 -47.77
CA ASP A 53 1.02 -42.37 -48.19
C ASP A 53 0.57 -41.56 -46.97
N ASP A 54 1.08 -40.33 -46.89
CA ASP A 54 0.37 -39.10 -46.52
C ASP A 54 1.36 -38.06 -45.96
N ALA A 55 1.72 -37.08 -46.80
CA ALA A 55 2.61 -35.97 -46.46
C ALA A 55 1.93 -34.87 -45.61
N SER A 56 0.73 -35.12 -45.07
CA SER A 56 0.03 -34.19 -44.17
C SER A 56 0.26 -34.46 -42.68
N ALA A 57 0.79 -35.62 -42.29
CA ALA A 57 1.06 -35.95 -40.88
C ALA A 57 2.41 -35.42 -40.33
N LEU A 58 3.26 -34.84 -41.18
CA LEU A 58 4.55 -34.24 -40.79
C LEU A 58 4.47 -32.74 -40.52
N LEU A 59 3.30 -32.11 -40.71
CA LEU A 59 3.06 -30.70 -40.41
C LEU A 59 2.36 -30.47 -39.06
N ASP A 60 1.65 -31.47 -38.53
CA ASP A 60 1.00 -31.38 -37.21
C ASP A 60 1.87 -31.90 -36.05
N ALA A 61 3.02 -32.51 -36.34
CA ALA A 61 4.01 -32.92 -35.33
C ALA A 61 5.10 -31.87 -35.06
N ALA A 62 5.02 -30.69 -35.69
CA ALA A 62 5.95 -29.58 -35.51
C ALA A 62 5.41 -28.44 -34.61
N GLU A 63 4.15 -28.52 -34.15
CA GLU A 63 3.56 -27.57 -33.19
C GLU A 63 3.40 -28.14 -31.77
N ALA A 64 3.95 -29.32 -31.51
CA ALA A 64 3.88 -29.98 -30.20
C ALA A 64 5.27 -30.39 -29.69
N ASP A 65 6.28 -29.53 -29.82
CA ASP A 65 7.49 -29.57 -28.96
C ASP A 65 8.33 -28.27 -28.98
N LEU A 66 7.67 -27.11 -28.83
CA LEU A 66 8.33 -25.83 -28.48
C LEU A 66 7.85 -25.30 -27.13
N GLY A 67 7.43 -26.22 -26.26
CA GLY A 67 6.96 -25.95 -24.91
C GLY A 67 8.04 -26.16 -23.84
N GLU A 68 9.31 -25.87 -24.12
CA GLU A 68 10.36 -25.95 -23.09
C GLU A 68 11.53 -24.99 -23.37
N ALA A 69 11.27 -23.70 -23.17
CA ALA A 69 12.23 -22.70 -22.72
C ALA A 69 11.50 -21.36 -22.55
N ALA A 70 10.88 -21.19 -21.39
CA ALA A 70 10.67 -19.89 -20.76
C ALA A 70 10.40 -20.16 -19.28
N GLU A 71 11.44 -20.44 -18.50
CA GLU A 71 11.35 -20.14 -17.07
C GLU A 71 11.28 -18.62 -16.95
N ALA A 72 10.07 -18.07 -17.13
CA ALA A 72 9.73 -16.79 -16.52
C ALA A 72 10.15 -16.89 -15.05
N LEU A 73 10.76 -15.83 -14.50
CA LEU A 73 11.04 -15.70 -13.08
C LEU A 73 9.79 -16.11 -12.28
N SER A 74 9.77 -17.35 -11.82
CA SER A 74 8.61 -17.93 -11.16
C SER A 74 8.88 -17.93 -9.66
N LEU A 75 7.83 -17.67 -8.89
CA LEU A 75 7.93 -17.78 -7.45
C LEU A 75 8.16 -19.25 -7.07
N PRO A 76 8.95 -19.54 -6.03
CA PRO A 76 9.18 -20.92 -5.58
C PRO A 76 7.90 -21.63 -5.13
N PHE A 77 6.85 -20.87 -4.82
CA PHE A 77 5.48 -21.32 -4.55
C PHE A 77 4.53 -20.11 -4.71
N PRO A 78 3.22 -20.32 -4.91
CA PRO A 78 2.24 -19.23 -4.98
C PRO A 78 2.20 -18.38 -3.70
N ILE A 79 1.83 -17.12 -3.85
CA ILE A 79 1.52 -16.28 -2.69
C ILE A 79 0.15 -16.71 -2.17
N GLU A 80 0.10 -17.06 -0.89
CA GLU A 80 -1.11 -17.32 -0.12
C GLU A 80 -1.48 -16.03 0.66
N PRO A 81 -2.45 -15.22 0.20
CA PRO A 81 -2.72 -13.89 0.76
C PRO A 81 -3.01 -13.90 2.26
N LEU A 82 -3.73 -14.91 2.74
CA LEU A 82 -4.10 -15.05 4.15
C LEU A 82 -2.95 -15.53 5.06
N LYS A 83 -1.80 -15.90 4.48
CA LYS A 83 -0.59 -16.27 5.21
C LYS A 83 0.51 -15.20 5.10
N SER A 84 0.50 -14.42 4.03
CA SER A 84 1.63 -13.51 3.69
C SER A 84 1.25 -12.03 3.58
N LEU A 85 -0.03 -11.71 3.50
CA LEU A 85 -0.52 -10.34 3.37
C LEU A 85 -1.44 -9.94 4.52
N THR A 86 -2.35 -10.80 4.95
CA THR A 86 -3.24 -10.54 6.10
C THR A 86 -3.51 -11.83 6.86
N VAL A 87 -2.82 -12.00 7.99
CA VAL A 87 -2.88 -13.20 8.82
C VAL A 87 -3.91 -13.01 9.93
N THR A 88 -4.92 -13.87 9.95
CA THR A 88 -6.02 -13.84 10.94
C THR A 88 -6.28 -15.19 11.62
N GLU A 89 -5.48 -16.23 11.34
CA GLU A 89 -5.57 -17.53 12.01
C GLU A 89 -5.35 -17.37 13.53
N VAL A 90 -6.29 -17.86 14.33
CA VAL A 90 -6.33 -17.68 15.78
C VAL A 90 -5.09 -18.26 16.45
N ASP A 91 -4.63 -19.44 15.99
CA ASP A 91 -3.43 -20.11 16.51
C ASP A 91 -2.15 -19.29 16.32
N ILE A 92 -2.13 -18.41 15.32
CA ILE A 92 -1.01 -17.51 15.05
C ILE A 92 -1.16 -16.21 15.84
N VAL A 93 -2.29 -15.50 15.67
CA VAL A 93 -2.43 -14.16 16.25
C VAL A 93 -2.55 -14.19 17.77
N SER A 94 -3.02 -15.28 18.36
CA SER A 94 -3.05 -15.48 19.83
C SER A 94 -1.67 -15.44 20.49
N GLN A 95 -0.58 -15.59 19.72
CA GLN A 95 0.79 -15.44 20.22
C GLN A 95 1.19 -13.98 20.48
N PHE A 96 0.36 -13.02 20.11
CA PHE A 96 0.59 -11.59 20.27
C PHE A 96 -0.36 -11.01 21.33
N SER A 97 0.19 -10.33 22.32
CA SER A 97 -0.60 -9.64 23.35
C SER A 97 -0.35 -8.14 23.33
N LEU A 98 -1.38 -7.35 23.63
CA LEU A 98 -1.24 -5.89 23.76
C LEU A 98 -0.21 -5.55 24.85
N LYS A 99 -0.18 -6.33 25.93
CA LYS A 99 0.80 -6.20 27.01
C LYS A 99 2.23 -6.31 26.51
N ASP A 100 2.54 -7.30 25.66
CA ASP A 100 3.89 -7.50 25.12
C ASP A 100 4.30 -6.35 24.19
N VAL A 101 3.39 -5.88 23.34
CA VAL A 101 3.64 -4.71 22.46
C VAL A 101 3.97 -3.48 23.30
N LEU A 102 3.13 -3.15 24.28
CA LEU A 102 3.38 -2.01 25.18
C LEU A 102 4.65 -2.22 26.01
N GLN A 103 4.94 -3.44 26.47
CA GLN A 103 6.16 -3.76 27.20
C GLN A 103 7.41 -3.51 26.36
N GLN A 104 7.41 -3.88 25.07
CA GLN A 104 8.53 -3.59 24.19
C GLN A 104 8.76 -2.08 24.04
N LEU A 105 7.71 -1.30 23.84
CA LEU A 105 7.81 0.16 23.74
C LEU A 105 8.30 0.79 25.04
N VAL A 106 7.78 0.34 26.18
CA VAL A 106 8.22 0.76 27.52
C VAL A 106 9.71 0.46 27.70
N THR A 107 10.15 -0.76 27.39
CA THR A 107 11.56 -1.18 27.50
C THR A 107 12.47 -0.30 26.64
N GLN A 108 12.09 -0.06 25.38
CA GLN A 108 12.86 0.79 24.45
C GLN A 108 12.94 2.24 24.91
N SER A 109 11.90 2.77 25.57
CA SER A 109 11.87 4.16 26.02
C SER A 109 12.82 4.50 27.17
N GLY A 110 13.23 3.50 27.95
CA GLY A 110 14.09 3.68 29.13
C GLY A 110 13.45 4.49 30.27
N VAL A 111 12.14 4.74 30.25
CA VAL A 111 11.45 5.51 31.30
C VAL A 111 11.39 4.71 32.61
N PRO A 112 12.01 5.18 33.70
CA PRO A 112 12.01 4.45 34.96
C PRO A 112 10.59 4.30 35.54
N GLY A 113 10.22 3.07 35.92
CA GLY A 113 8.94 2.77 36.58
C GLY A 113 7.70 2.83 35.67
N LEU A 114 7.83 3.17 34.39
CA LEU A 114 6.73 3.04 33.45
C LEU A 114 6.41 1.56 33.23
N THR A 115 5.13 1.22 33.25
CA THR A 115 4.64 -0.15 33.02
C THR A 115 3.69 -0.18 31.83
N PRO A 116 3.45 -1.36 31.21
CA PRO A 116 2.42 -1.50 30.19
C PRO A 116 1.05 -1.00 30.64
N LEU A 117 0.67 -1.28 31.90
CA LEU A 117 -0.58 -0.83 32.50
C LEU A 117 -0.65 0.69 32.56
N THR A 118 0.36 1.35 33.13
CA THR A 118 0.37 2.81 33.24
C THR A 118 0.40 3.47 31.85
N LEU A 119 1.10 2.90 30.87
CA LEU A 119 1.08 3.42 29.50
C LEU A 119 -0.30 3.29 28.85
N PHE A 120 -0.98 2.14 29.00
CA PHE A 120 -2.36 1.94 28.54
C PHE A 120 -3.31 2.94 29.21
N GLN A 121 -3.24 3.07 30.52
CA GLN A 121 -4.13 3.95 31.29
C GLN A 121 -3.94 5.41 30.89
N ARG A 122 -2.69 5.86 30.71
CA ARG A 122 -2.37 7.20 30.18
C ARG A 122 -2.86 7.40 28.75
N PHE A 123 -2.80 6.37 27.91
CA PHE A 123 -3.37 6.43 26.56
C PHE A 123 -4.89 6.60 26.61
N MET A 124 -5.61 5.77 27.37
CA MET A 124 -7.06 5.89 27.48
C MET A 124 -7.49 7.21 28.13
N ASP A 125 -6.70 7.77 29.05
CA ASP A 125 -6.99 9.05 29.71
C ASP A 125 -7.03 10.23 28.72
N THR A 126 -6.39 10.12 27.54
CA THR A 126 -6.50 11.13 26.47
C THR A 126 -7.94 11.37 25.98
N TYR A 127 -8.85 10.43 26.24
CA TYR A 127 -10.28 10.54 25.90
C TYR A 127 -11.14 11.19 27.00
N ARG A 128 -10.56 11.46 28.17
CA ARG A 128 -11.25 12.16 29.25
C ARG A 128 -11.13 13.66 29.04
N ALA A 129 -12.11 14.38 29.59
CA ALA A 129 -12.02 15.82 29.78
C ALA A 129 -11.06 16.12 30.95
N ALA A 130 -10.41 17.27 30.92
CA ALA A 130 -9.55 17.72 32.01
C ALA A 130 -10.35 17.82 33.34
N PRO A 131 -9.75 17.47 34.49
CA PRO A 131 -8.33 17.17 34.70
C PRO A 131 -7.91 15.70 34.47
N GLY A 132 -8.85 14.81 34.12
CA GLY A 132 -8.66 13.36 34.00
C GLY A 132 -7.99 12.68 35.19
N LEU A 133 -7.43 11.48 35.00
CA LEU A 133 -6.70 10.73 36.04
C LEU A 133 -5.19 10.99 36.01
N TYR A 134 -4.66 11.38 34.85
CA TYR A 134 -3.23 11.61 34.62
C TYR A 134 -3.01 13.04 34.12
N PRO A 135 -2.78 14.01 35.02
CA PRO A 135 -2.63 15.43 34.65
C PRO A 135 -1.52 15.75 33.64
N SER A 136 -0.57 14.83 33.46
CA SER A 136 0.54 14.96 32.49
C SER A 136 0.17 14.58 31.06
N VAL A 137 -1.03 14.04 30.85
CA VAL A 137 -1.53 13.60 29.54
C VAL A 137 -2.36 14.72 28.90
N PRO A 138 -2.23 14.97 27.59
CA PRO A 138 -3.17 15.80 26.87
C PRO A 138 -4.55 15.12 26.81
N HIS A 139 -5.53 15.76 27.44
CA HIS A 139 -6.95 15.41 27.44
C HIS A 139 -7.64 15.90 26.16
N CYS A 140 -8.80 15.34 25.82
CA CYS A 140 -9.50 15.65 24.56
C CYS A 140 -10.03 17.08 24.45
N ASP A 141 -10.08 17.82 25.56
CA ASP A 141 -10.45 19.23 25.67
C ASP A 141 -9.27 20.14 26.04
N SER A 142 -8.02 19.64 25.98
CA SER A 142 -6.82 20.44 26.25
C SER A 142 -6.72 21.67 25.34
N VAL A 143 -7.33 21.59 24.16
CA VAL A 143 -7.54 22.73 23.26
C VAL A 143 -9.04 22.88 23.07
N ALA A 144 -9.59 24.02 23.45
CA ALA A 144 -11.02 24.29 23.30
C ALA A 144 -11.44 24.22 21.82
N ALA A 145 -12.62 23.65 21.55
CA ALA A 145 -13.19 23.71 20.21
C ALA A 145 -13.58 25.15 19.84
N ASN A 146 -13.36 25.52 18.58
CA ASN A 146 -13.93 26.72 18.02
C ASN A 146 -15.38 26.41 17.56
N PRO A 147 -16.42 27.07 18.10
CA PRO A 147 -17.81 26.81 17.70
C PRO A 147 -18.07 27.01 16.20
N ASN A 148 -17.32 27.90 15.55
CA ASN A 148 -17.43 28.14 14.10
C ASN A 148 -16.90 26.98 13.25
N ASP A 149 -16.20 26.01 13.86
CA ASP A 149 -15.63 24.84 13.18
C ASP A 149 -16.47 23.58 13.34
N VAL A 150 -17.55 23.66 14.13
CA VAL A 150 -18.54 22.59 14.22
C VAL A 150 -19.32 22.53 12.91
N PHE A 151 -19.22 21.40 12.21
CA PHE A 151 -19.94 21.15 10.99
C PHE A 151 -20.58 19.76 11.01
N PRO A 152 -21.89 19.63 10.68
CA PRO A 152 -22.84 20.70 10.41
C PRO A 152 -23.04 21.60 11.65
N PRO A 153 -23.53 22.84 11.50
CA PRO A 153 -23.79 23.69 12.65
C PRO A 153 -24.71 22.97 13.66
N PRO A 154 -24.43 23.11 14.97
CA PRO A 154 -25.21 22.44 16.00
C PRO A 154 -26.68 22.90 15.94
N GLN A 155 -27.60 21.96 16.13
CA GLN A 155 -29.03 22.24 16.22
C GLN A 155 -29.37 22.79 17.62
N PRO A 156 -30.50 23.51 17.76
CA PRO A 156 -30.96 23.96 19.07
C PRO A 156 -31.12 22.79 20.05
N GLY A 157 -30.36 22.81 21.15
CA GLY A 157 -30.33 21.74 22.15
C GLY A 157 -29.10 20.83 22.10
N ASP A 158 -28.28 20.94 21.04
CA ASP A 158 -27.01 20.22 20.97
C ASP A 158 -26.01 20.78 21.98
N THR A 159 -25.29 19.89 22.65
CA THR A 159 -24.17 20.29 23.52
C THR A 159 -22.92 20.43 22.65
N PRO A 160 -22.31 21.63 22.53
CA PRO A 160 -21.13 21.82 21.70
C PRO A 160 -19.99 20.92 22.19
N SER A 161 -19.21 20.39 21.25
CA SER A 161 -17.96 19.70 21.59
C SER A 161 -17.06 20.67 22.37
N PRO A 162 -16.56 20.29 23.56
CA PRO A 162 -15.72 21.17 24.36
C PRO A 162 -14.27 21.21 23.85
N GLY A 163 -13.85 20.26 23.02
CA GLY A 163 -12.45 20.01 22.68
C GLY A 163 -12.17 19.93 21.19
N SER A 164 -10.92 20.19 20.81
CA SER A 164 -10.45 20.07 19.43
C SER A 164 -9.11 19.36 19.34
N ILE A 165 -8.92 18.69 18.20
CA ILE A 165 -7.64 18.16 17.76
C ILE A 165 -7.36 18.79 16.39
N ASN A 166 -6.15 19.32 16.22
CA ASN A 166 -5.72 19.97 14.98
C ASN A 166 -6.63 21.13 14.53
N GLY A 167 -7.22 21.84 15.49
CA GLY A 167 -8.16 22.95 15.22
C GLY A 167 -9.53 22.51 14.71
N TRP A 168 -9.87 21.22 14.81
CA TRP A 168 -11.17 20.67 14.45
C TRP A 168 -11.86 20.08 15.68
N PRO A 169 -13.18 20.33 15.88
CA PRO A 169 -13.91 19.79 17.03
C PRO A 169 -13.85 18.26 17.09
N VAL A 170 -13.80 17.72 18.31
CA VAL A 170 -13.84 16.27 18.57
C VAL A 170 -14.76 15.96 19.74
N ARG A 171 -15.43 14.81 19.74
CA ARG A 171 -16.30 14.40 20.85
C ARG A 171 -15.50 14.21 22.13
N CYS A 172 -15.87 14.90 23.19
CA CYS A 172 -15.12 14.88 24.45
C CYS A 172 -16.08 15.10 25.62
N PRO A 173 -16.03 14.29 26.70
CA PRO A 173 -15.25 13.06 26.84
C PRO A 173 -15.81 11.91 25.99
N ARG A 174 -15.10 10.77 25.97
CA ARG A 174 -15.60 9.49 25.41
C ARG A 174 -15.61 8.40 26.48
N THR A 175 -16.54 7.45 26.34
CA THR A 175 -16.69 6.31 27.27
C THR A 175 -15.41 5.49 27.42
N ILE A 176 -14.65 5.26 26.35
CA ILE A 176 -13.36 4.54 26.40
C ILE A 176 -12.36 5.20 27.36
N GLY A 177 -12.51 6.51 27.63
CA GLY A 177 -11.70 7.20 28.62
C GLY A 177 -11.87 6.64 30.03
N GLN A 178 -12.94 5.92 30.34
CA GLN A 178 -13.11 5.23 31.63
C GLN A 178 -12.13 4.07 31.81
N ASP A 179 -11.62 3.47 30.73
CA ASP A 179 -10.63 2.39 30.77
C ASP A 179 -9.27 2.87 31.34
N SER A 180 -9.06 4.19 31.48
CA SER A 180 -7.90 4.75 32.21
C SER A 180 -7.84 4.34 33.69
N GLY A 181 -8.97 3.93 34.28
CA GLY A 181 -9.05 3.42 35.66
C GLY A 181 -9.03 1.89 35.78
N ILE A 182 -8.90 1.16 34.67
CA ILE A 182 -9.03 -0.29 34.61
C ILE A 182 -7.66 -0.94 34.34
N ASP A 183 -7.49 -2.20 34.74
CA ASP A 183 -6.36 -3.04 34.34
C ASP A 183 -6.78 -4.12 33.33
N PRO A 184 -6.59 -3.89 32.01
CA PRO A 184 -6.95 -4.86 30.96
C PRO A 184 -6.00 -6.07 30.92
N PHE A 185 -4.95 -6.10 31.75
CA PHE A 185 -3.93 -7.15 31.82
C PHE A 185 -4.04 -8.03 33.06
N SER A 186 -5.00 -7.73 33.94
CA SER A 186 -5.27 -8.45 35.18
C SER A 186 -5.77 -9.88 34.93
N THR A 187 -6.50 -10.11 33.83
CA THR A 187 -6.90 -11.43 33.35
C THR A 187 -6.81 -11.47 31.82
N THR A 188 -6.56 -12.65 31.26
CA THR A 188 -6.60 -12.85 29.80
C THR A 188 -8.01 -13.12 29.28
N ALA A 189 -9.00 -13.28 30.14
CA ALA A 189 -10.36 -13.71 29.78
C ALA A 189 -11.45 -12.67 30.08
N GLY A 190 -11.14 -11.57 30.80
CA GLY A 190 -12.12 -10.55 31.14
C GLY A 190 -12.61 -9.75 29.93
N ASP A 191 -13.81 -9.18 30.06
CA ASP A 191 -14.48 -8.36 29.04
C ASP A 191 -13.61 -7.14 28.61
N ASP A 192 -12.80 -6.62 29.53
CA ASP A 192 -11.92 -5.45 29.32
C ASP A 192 -10.54 -5.84 28.74
N ALA A 193 -10.27 -7.13 28.58
CA ALA A 193 -9.02 -7.61 28.00
C ALA A 193 -9.01 -7.42 26.46
N TYR A 194 -7.81 -7.43 25.87
CA TYR A 194 -7.62 -7.31 24.43
C TYR A 194 -7.01 -8.57 23.83
N MET A 195 -7.40 -8.90 22.61
CA MET A 195 -6.87 -10.01 21.82
C MET A 195 -6.39 -9.52 20.45
N ALA A 196 -5.27 -10.04 19.97
CA ALA A 196 -4.85 -9.77 18.61
C ALA A 196 -5.77 -10.50 17.62
N THR A 197 -6.19 -9.82 16.56
CA THR A 197 -7.07 -10.37 15.53
C THR A 197 -6.44 -10.38 14.14
N THR A 198 -5.42 -9.55 13.91
CA THR A 198 -4.81 -9.43 12.58
C THR A 198 -3.35 -9.01 12.65
N LEU A 199 -2.53 -9.64 11.83
CA LEU A 199 -1.24 -9.13 11.37
C LEU A 199 -1.36 -8.79 9.88
N ALA A 200 -1.02 -7.56 9.47
CA ALA A 200 -1.08 -7.19 8.06
C ALA A 200 0.27 -6.71 7.53
N ASN A 201 0.62 -7.16 6.33
CA ASN A 201 1.73 -6.69 5.52
C ASN A 201 1.17 -5.76 4.43
N ARG A 202 1.52 -4.47 4.54
CA ARG A 202 1.14 -3.43 3.59
C ARG A 202 2.35 -2.92 2.82
N PHE A 203 3.13 -3.84 2.25
CA PHE A 203 4.22 -3.51 1.33
C PHE A 203 3.74 -2.76 0.07
N ASP A 204 2.45 -2.87 -0.26
CA ASP A 204 1.80 -2.04 -1.28
C ASP A 204 1.89 -0.54 -0.98
N LEU A 205 2.04 -0.15 0.29
CA LEU A 205 2.23 1.24 0.71
C LEU A 205 3.70 1.69 0.69
N ALA A 206 4.65 0.84 0.32
CA ALA A 206 6.03 1.24 0.17
C ALA A 206 6.17 2.16 -1.05
N PRO A 207 6.61 3.42 -0.90
CA PRO A 207 6.69 4.36 -2.01
C PRO A 207 7.74 3.92 -3.04
N PRO A 208 7.62 4.33 -4.32
CA PRO A 208 8.57 3.99 -5.36
C PRO A 208 10.02 4.38 -5.04
N ASP A 209 10.23 5.49 -4.32
CA ASP A 209 11.56 5.95 -3.89
C ASP A 209 12.17 5.11 -2.75
N GLY A 210 11.38 4.22 -2.13
CA GLY A 210 11.82 3.41 -1.01
C GLY A 210 12.06 4.20 0.28
N ALA A 211 11.39 5.34 0.49
CA ALA A 211 11.50 6.08 1.76
C ALA A 211 11.20 5.22 3.00
N HIS A 212 10.37 4.19 2.86
CA HIS A 212 10.13 3.13 3.83
C HIS A 212 9.65 1.85 3.13
N CYS A 213 9.59 0.73 3.85
CA CYS A 213 9.18 -0.57 3.32
C CYS A 213 7.70 -0.90 3.55
N GLY A 214 6.84 0.12 3.46
CA GLY A 214 5.40 -0.02 3.70
C GLY A 214 5.04 0.00 5.19
N GLU A 215 3.85 -0.49 5.51
CA GLU A 215 3.26 -0.53 6.85
C GLU A 215 3.04 -1.98 7.30
N TYR A 216 3.27 -2.25 8.58
CA TYR A 216 3.05 -3.56 9.20
C TYR A 216 2.19 -3.39 10.44
N ARG A 217 1.04 -4.06 10.45
CA ARG A 217 -0.04 -3.78 11.38
C ARG A 217 -0.27 -4.91 12.36
N ILE A 218 -0.48 -4.58 13.63
CA ILE A 218 -1.19 -5.45 14.57
C ILE A 218 -2.52 -4.80 14.96
N VAL A 219 -3.61 -5.54 14.84
CA VAL A 219 -4.94 -5.13 15.33
C VAL A 219 -5.25 -5.89 16.61
N PHE A 220 -5.58 -5.15 17.68
CA PHE A 220 -6.13 -5.70 18.91
C PHE A 220 -7.61 -5.33 19.02
N ALA A 221 -8.47 -6.31 19.27
CA ALA A 221 -9.88 -6.10 19.58
C ALA A 221 -10.12 -6.34 21.08
N ARG A 222 -11.00 -5.54 21.69
CA ARG A 222 -11.49 -5.77 23.04
C ARG A 222 -12.36 -7.03 23.07
N LYS A 223 -12.17 -7.86 24.10
CA LYS A 223 -12.78 -9.18 24.21
C LYS A 223 -14.30 -9.15 24.35
N SER A 224 -14.87 -8.10 24.97
CA SER A 224 -16.32 -7.91 25.03
C SER A 224 -17.04 -7.89 23.67
N GLY A 225 -16.32 -7.70 22.56
CA GLY A 225 -16.91 -7.85 21.22
C GLY A 225 -16.94 -9.29 20.67
N HIS A 226 -16.16 -10.23 21.24
CA HIS A 226 -16.01 -11.57 20.67
C HIS A 226 -17.27 -12.43 20.89
N PRO A 227 -17.76 -13.16 19.88
CA PRO A 227 -18.96 -14.01 19.98
C PRO A 227 -18.86 -15.17 20.99
N ASP A 228 -17.67 -15.53 21.47
CA ASP A 228 -17.51 -16.59 22.48
C ASP A 228 -17.98 -16.12 23.87
N PHE A 229 -18.29 -14.82 24.03
CA PHE A 229 -19.04 -14.30 25.15
C PHE A 229 -20.53 -14.50 24.89
N SER A 230 -21.01 -15.71 25.19
CA SER A 230 -22.39 -16.22 25.26
C SER A 230 -23.52 -15.38 24.65
N ASP A 231 -24.38 -16.03 23.85
CA ASP A 231 -25.70 -15.54 23.41
C ASP A 231 -26.59 -15.00 24.56
N ASP A 232 -26.25 -15.33 25.81
CA ASP A 232 -26.90 -14.88 27.05
C ASP A 232 -26.63 -13.40 27.42
N ARG A 233 -25.76 -12.69 26.68
CA ARG A 233 -25.42 -11.27 26.95
C ARG A 233 -25.58 -10.37 25.71
N PRO A 234 -26.83 -10.13 25.25
CA PRO A 234 -27.09 -9.29 24.07
C PRO A 234 -26.63 -7.82 24.23
N ASP A 235 -26.42 -7.35 25.46
CA ASP A 235 -25.96 -5.99 25.80
C ASP A 235 -24.46 -5.74 25.57
N GLN A 236 -23.65 -6.80 25.42
CA GLN A 236 -22.19 -6.69 25.24
C GLN A 236 -21.75 -6.54 23.78
N THR A 237 -22.64 -6.80 22.81
CA THR A 237 -22.39 -6.54 21.38
C THR A 237 -22.05 -5.08 21.05
N PHE A 238 -22.26 -4.17 22.01
CA PHE A 238 -22.00 -2.74 21.91
C PHE A 238 -20.82 -2.26 22.78
N ARG A 239 -19.89 -3.13 23.17
CA ARG A 239 -18.64 -2.72 23.84
C ARG A 239 -17.41 -3.14 23.04
N ARG A 240 -17.41 -2.84 21.75
CA ARG A 240 -16.27 -3.14 20.87
C ARG A 240 -15.31 -1.95 20.89
N SER A 241 -14.02 -2.24 20.96
CA SER A 241 -12.95 -1.26 20.81
C SER A 241 -11.79 -1.95 20.13
N PHE A 242 -11.07 -1.23 19.28
CA PHE A 242 -9.87 -1.72 18.64
C PHE A 242 -8.72 -0.76 18.88
N ILE A 243 -7.53 -1.31 19.10
CA ILE A 243 -6.26 -0.60 19.12
C ILE A 243 -5.39 -1.17 18.00
N ILE A 244 -4.94 -0.31 17.11
CA ILE A 244 -4.25 -0.68 15.89
C ILE A 244 -2.87 -0.04 15.90
N PHE A 245 -1.82 -0.87 15.87
CA PHE A 245 -0.45 -0.42 15.73
C PHE A 245 -0.05 -0.53 14.26
N GLU A 246 0.06 0.60 13.57
CA GLU A 246 0.35 0.70 12.13
C GLU A 246 1.80 1.17 11.96
N GLY A 247 2.76 0.24 12.11
CA GLY A 247 4.18 0.57 12.10
C GLY A 247 4.71 0.73 10.69
N ARG A 248 5.28 1.88 10.35
CA ARG A 248 6.05 2.02 9.09
C ARG A 248 7.48 1.57 9.30
N LEU A 249 7.91 0.59 8.52
CA LEU A 249 9.22 -0.04 8.69
C LEU A 249 10.28 0.70 7.86
N PRO A 250 11.39 1.16 8.46
CA PRO A 250 12.46 1.81 7.72
C PRO A 250 13.04 0.92 6.61
N ASN A 251 13.48 1.54 5.52
CA ASN A 251 14.20 0.83 4.48
C ASN A 251 15.63 0.50 4.95
N PRO A 252 16.03 -0.79 5.02
CA PRO A 252 17.36 -1.18 5.49
C PRO A 252 18.47 -0.82 4.49
N SER A 253 18.13 -0.48 3.25
CA SER A 253 19.08 -0.07 2.20
C SER A 253 18.50 1.03 1.30
N PRO A 254 18.32 2.27 1.80
CA PRO A 254 17.66 3.36 1.07
C PRO A 254 18.32 3.72 -0.27
N SER A 255 19.64 3.48 -0.41
CA SER A 255 20.36 3.72 -1.67
C SER A 255 19.90 2.85 -2.84
N LEU A 256 19.20 1.74 -2.56
CA LEU A 256 18.59 0.87 -3.56
C LEU A 256 17.15 1.27 -3.90
N GLY A 257 16.65 2.37 -3.32
CA GLY A 257 15.23 2.72 -3.39
C GLY A 257 14.36 1.60 -2.83
N ARG A 258 13.19 1.37 -3.42
CA ARG A 258 12.25 0.34 -2.96
C ARG A 258 12.83 -1.08 -2.96
N GLN A 259 13.84 -1.37 -3.80
CA GLN A 259 14.51 -2.67 -3.81
C GLN A 259 15.29 -2.97 -2.53
N GLY A 260 15.63 -1.96 -1.72
CA GLY A 260 16.17 -2.17 -0.38
C GLY A 260 15.23 -2.95 0.55
N CYS A 261 13.93 -3.02 0.23
CA CYS A 261 12.93 -3.76 1.00
C CYS A 261 12.89 -5.26 0.71
N ARG A 262 13.68 -5.75 -0.25
CA ARG A 262 13.66 -7.15 -0.71
C ARG A 262 13.71 -8.19 0.41
N PRO A 263 14.57 -8.07 1.44
CA PRO A 263 14.61 -9.06 2.54
C PRO A 263 13.29 -9.19 3.30
N ILE A 264 12.53 -8.09 3.42
CA ILE A 264 11.24 -8.09 4.11
C ILE A 264 10.18 -8.77 3.23
N VAL A 265 10.19 -8.50 1.92
CA VAL A 265 9.23 -9.11 0.99
C VAL A 265 9.50 -10.61 0.84
N ASP A 266 10.77 -11.05 0.79
CA ASP A 266 11.12 -12.47 0.79
C ASP A 266 10.70 -13.17 2.10
N PHE A 267 10.84 -12.50 3.25
CA PHE A 267 10.34 -13.02 4.53
C PHE A 267 8.84 -13.26 4.50
N TRP A 268 8.07 -12.29 4.00
CA TRP A 268 6.63 -12.42 3.88
C TRP A 268 6.23 -13.45 2.84
N LEU A 269 6.92 -13.54 1.70
CA LEU A 269 6.69 -14.61 0.71
C LEU A 269 6.84 -15.97 1.39
N ASN A 270 7.91 -16.16 2.16
CA ASN A 270 8.18 -17.40 2.85
C ASN A 270 7.07 -17.82 3.83
N GLN A 271 6.15 -16.94 4.25
CA GLN A 271 4.98 -17.34 5.03
C GLN A 271 3.96 -18.13 4.20
N SER A 272 3.97 -18.02 2.87
CA SER A 272 3.18 -18.86 1.95
C SER A 272 3.75 -20.26 1.74
N ASN A 273 4.96 -20.55 2.21
CA ASN A 273 5.60 -21.84 1.97
C ASN A 273 4.68 -22.99 2.46
N PRO A 274 4.27 -23.93 1.58
CA PRO A 274 3.31 -24.98 1.91
C PRO A 274 3.84 -25.99 2.94
N SER A 275 5.17 -26.10 3.09
CA SER A 275 5.80 -26.98 4.09
C SER A 275 5.73 -26.45 5.53
N LYS A 276 5.36 -25.18 5.74
CA LYS A 276 5.30 -24.60 7.09
C LYS A 276 4.01 -24.95 7.82
N THR A 277 4.15 -25.27 9.10
CA THR A 277 3.05 -25.39 10.06
C THR A 277 2.61 -24.01 10.56
N ALA A 278 1.41 -23.91 11.13
CA ALA A 278 0.93 -22.69 11.79
C ALA A 278 1.86 -22.25 12.94
N ALA A 279 2.35 -23.20 13.75
CA ALA A 279 3.28 -22.91 14.84
C ALA A 279 4.60 -22.29 14.36
N THR A 280 5.19 -22.81 13.26
CA THR A 280 6.40 -22.23 12.67
C THR A 280 6.14 -20.81 12.16
N ARG A 281 5.03 -20.58 11.44
CA ARG A 281 4.64 -19.23 10.99
C ARG A 281 4.47 -18.28 12.17
N ALA A 282 3.81 -18.72 13.24
CA ALA A 282 3.59 -17.92 14.43
C ALA A 282 4.90 -17.49 15.09
N ALA A 283 5.85 -18.42 15.24
CA ALA A 283 7.17 -18.12 15.80
C ALA A 283 7.97 -17.12 14.95
N GLU A 284 7.97 -17.31 13.63
CA GLU A 284 8.66 -16.42 12.69
C GLU A 284 8.05 -15.02 12.64
N LEU A 285 6.72 -14.93 12.53
CA LEU A 285 5.99 -13.66 12.56
C LEU A 285 6.22 -12.93 13.89
N LYS A 286 6.13 -13.64 15.03
CA LYS A 286 6.41 -13.04 16.33
C LYS A 286 7.84 -12.52 16.41
N SER A 287 8.82 -13.27 15.91
CA SER A 287 10.20 -12.80 15.83
C SER A 287 10.35 -11.58 14.91
N PHE A 288 9.70 -11.54 13.76
CA PHE A 288 9.77 -10.38 12.85
C PHE A 288 9.23 -9.10 13.52
N TYR A 289 8.08 -9.20 14.21
CA TYR A 289 7.49 -8.03 14.86
C TYR A 289 8.30 -7.54 16.08
N PHE A 290 8.86 -8.46 16.89
CA PHE A 290 9.55 -8.11 18.15
C PHE A 290 11.07 -7.95 18.00
N ASN A 291 11.70 -8.65 17.04
CA ASN A 291 13.16 -8.69 16.86
C ASN A 291 13.63 -8.24 15.46
N GLY A 292 12.76 -8.18 14.45
CA GLY A 292 13.12 -7.83 13.07
C GLY A 292 13.84 -8.96 12.31
N LEU A 293 14.63 -8.58 11.31
CA LEU A 293 15.54 -9.47 10.56
C LEU A 293 16.98 -8.92 10.67
N PRO A 294 17.68 -9.15 11.81
CA PRO A 294 18.97 -8.52 12.08
C PRO A 294 20.05 -8.85 11.05
N ALA A 295 20.03 -10.07 10.49
CA ALA A 295 20.97 -10.49 9.44
C ALA A 295 20.87 -9.64 8.16
N SER A 296 19.75 -8.95 7.96
CA SER A 296 19.50 -8.05 6.83
C SER A 296 19.40 -6.59 7.25
N GLY A 297 19.78 -6.25 8.50
CA GLY A 297 19.71 -4.89 9.03
C GLY A 297 18.28 -4.37 9.25
N VAL A 298 17.28 -5.25 9.27
CA VAL A 298 15.88 -4.87 9.49
C VAL A 298 15.58 -4.90 10.99
N GLY A 299 15.19 -3.75 11.55
CA GLY A 299 14.73 -3.65 12.94
C GLY A 299 13.34 -4.26 13.17
N PRO A 300 12.87 -4.35 14.43
CA PRO A 300 11.54 -4.85 14.73
C PRO A 300 10.45 -3.91 14.22
N VAL A 301 9.29 -4.47 13.87
CA VAL A 301 8.10 -3.66 13.59
C VAL A 301 7.68 -2.87 14.81
N ILE A 302 7.73 -3.49 16.00
CA ILE A 302 7.42 -2.86 17.28
C ILE A 302 8.66 -2.07 17.72
N HIS A 303 8.78 -0.85 17.21
CA HIS A 303 9.82 0.08 17.59
C HIS A 303 9.20 1.44 17.93
N ILE A 304 9.72 2.12 18.96
CA ILE A 304 9.21 3.43 19.42
C ILE A 304 9.21 4.50 18.30
N ASP A 305 10.11 4.38 17.33
CA ASP A 305 10.19 5.29 16.17
C ASP A 305 9.17 4.99 15.07
N ASN A 306 8.58 3.79 15.03
CA ASN A 306 7.78 3.34 13.88
C ASN A 306 6.32 3.85 13.92
N TYR A 307 5.90 4.50 15.01
CA TYR A 307 4.50 4.88 15.27
C TYR A 307 4.29 6.40 15.32
N GLY A 308 4.93 7.13 14.41
CA GLY A 308 4.65 8.56 14.20
C GLY A 308 5.44 9.51 15.09
N HIS A 309 6.56 9.05 15.68
CA HIS A 309 7.44 9.89 16.51
C HIS A 309 7.91 11.15 15.76
N THR A 310 8.38 10.96 14.52
CA THR A 310 8.73 12.07 13.64
C THR A 310 7.49 12.50 12.85
N PRO A 311 7.10 13.78 12.88
CA PRO A 311 6.02 14.29 12.04
C PRO A 311 6.30 14.02 10.55
N GLY A 312 5.23 13.81 9.79
CA GLY A 312 5.30 13.56 8.35
C GLY A 312 4.64 12.25 7.94
N PRO A 313 4.55 12.00 6.62
CA PRO A 313 3.80 10.85 6.11
C PRO A 313 4.49 9.53 6.43
N ASN A 314 5.83 9.51 6.49
CA ASN A 314 6.65 8.28 6.43
C ASN A 314 6.81 7.54 7.76
N ASN A 315 6.28 8.08 8.86
CA ASN A 315 6.43 7.50 10.19
C ASN A 315 5.01 7.15 10.65
N GLY A 316 4.77 5.88 10.97
CA GLY A 316 3.45 5.25 11.10
C GLY A 316 2.52 5.87 12.15
N GLN A 317 1.61 5.08 12.69
CA GLN A 317 0.59 5.62 13.60
C GLN A 317 0.03 4.56 14.53
N ILE A 318 -0.67 5.02 15.57
CA ILE A 318 -1.58 4.19 16.35
C ILE A 318 -2.98 4.69 16.05
N ARG A 319 -3.93 3.79 15.81
CA ARG A 319 -5.34 4.15 15.60
C ARG A 319 -6.23 3.40 16.55
N THR A 320 -7.36 4.00 16.89
CA THR A 320 -8.44 3.36 17.63
C THR A 320 -9.71 3.39 16.82
N ASN A 321 -10.57 2.40 17.06
CA ASN A 321 -11.86 2.30 16.43
C ASN A 321 -12.87 1.83 17.50
N GLU A 322 -13.80 2.71 17.88
CA GLU A 322 -14.57 2.60 19.13
C GLU A 322 -16.08 2.45 18.88
N PHE A 323 -16.71 1.51 19.59
CA PHE A 323 -18.15 1.22 19.52
C PHE A 323 -18.81 1.12 20.90
N LEU A 324 -18.25 1.77 21.92
CA LEU A 324 -18.72 1.64 23.29
C LEU A 324 -20.03 2.42 23.50
N LEU A 325 -21.18 1.73 23.43
CA LEU A 325 -22.49 2.31 23.75
C LEU A 325 -22.84 2.09 25.22
N PHE A 326 -23.28 3.17 25.87
CA PHE A 326 -24.18 3.11 27.01
C PHE A 326 -25.26 4.17 26.77
N GLN A 327 -26.49 3.74 26.50
CA GLN A 327 -27.72 4.53 26.69
C GLN A 327 -27.95 5.82 25.88
N GLU A 328 -27.00 6.36 25.12
CA GLU A 328 -27.22 7.50 24.23
C GLU A 328 -27.52 7.03 22.81
N ALA A 329 -28.51 7.68 22.16
CA ALA A 329 -28.96 7.40 20.80
C ALA A 329 -27.75 7.26 19.87
N PHE A 330 -27.55 6.08 19.26
CA PHE A 330 -26.46 5.74 18.31
C PHE A 330 -25.40 6.82 18.22
N ASP A 331 -24.47 6.87 19.17
CA ASP A 331 -23.60 8.02 19.33
C ASP A 331 -22.27 7.76 18.61
N ALA A 332 -21.96 8.64 17.65
CA ALA A 332 -21.07 8.43 16.51
C ALA A 332 -19.88 7.49 16.75
N TRP A 333 -19.83 6.42 15.95
CA TRP A 333 -18.61 5.66 15.68
C TRP A 333 -17.44 6.63 15.39
N PRO A 334 -16.37 6.66 16.22
CA PRO A 334 -15.16 7.41 15.96
C PRO A 334 -13.98 6.50 15.64
N LEU A 335 -13.23 6.90 14.63
CA LEU A 335 -11.84 6.49 14.46
C LEU A 335 -10.92 7.67 14.82
N ARG A 336 -9.94 7.42 15.69
CA ARG A 336 -8.92 8.41 16.07
C ARG A 336 -7.53 7.93 15.74
N GLU A 337 -6.65 8.88 15.49
CA GLU A 337 -5.24 8.64 15.23
C GLU A 337 -4.40 9.23 16.37
N PHE A 338 -3.31 8.54 16.68
CA PHE A 338 -2.36 8.88 17.72
C PHE A 338 -0.95 8.70 17.19
N ARG A 339 -0.03 9.45 17.78
CA ARG A 339 1.41 9.31 17.56
C ARG A 339 2.07 8.88 18.86
N LEU A 340 3.08 8.04 18.74
CA LEU A 340 3.96 7.71 19.85
C LEU A 340 5.09 8.74 19.89
N THR A 341 5.19 9.48 20.98
CA THR A 341 6.30 10.42 21.22
C THR A 341 7.19 9.89 22.33
N HIS A 342 8.49 10.05 22.18
CA HIS A 342 9.46 9.68 23.20
C HIS A 342 10.59 10.70 23.31
N GLY A 343 11.23 10.69 24.46
CA GLY A 343 12.39 11.52 24.77
C GLY A 343 13.69 10.92 24.26
N THR A 344 14.80 11.58 24.59
CA THR A 344 16.15 11.05 24.39
C THR A 344 16.51 10.09 25.52
N SER A 345 17.59 9.33 25.36
CA SER A 345 18.13 8.48 26.44
C SER A 345 18.52 9.26 27.70
N SER A 346 18.88 10.53 27.58
CA SER A 346 19.21 11.41 28.72
C SER A 346 18.00 12.04 29.41
N SER A 347 16.83 12.02 28.77
CA SER A 347 15.58 12.56 29.30
C SER A 347 14.42 11.69 28.80
N PRO A 348 14.35 10.43 29.26
CA PRO A 348 13.42 9.45 28.71
C PRO A 348 11.97 9.86 28.98
N SER A 349 11.14 9.73 27.95
CA SER A 349 9.70 9.88 28.04
C SER A 349 9.04 8.95 27.03
N LEU A 350 7.78 8.59 27.26
CA LEU A 350 6.97 7.83 26.31
C LEU A 350 5.51 8.21 26.51
N ASN A 351 4.87 8.72 25.45
CA ASN A 351 3.47 9.12 25.48
C ASN A 351 2.79 8.76 24.16
N VAL A 352 1.60 8.18 24.25
CA VAL A 352 0.67 8.10 23.12
C VAL A 352 -0.14 9.39 23.14
N ILE A 353 0.01 10.24 22.12
CA ILE A 353 -0.63 11.55 22.06
C ILE A 353 -1.65 11.60 20.92
N PRO A 354 -2.81 12.26 21.11
CA PRO A 354 -3.78 12.46 20.04
C PRO A 354 -3.16 13.21 18.85
N SER A 355 -3.55 12.80 17.64
CA SER A 355 -3.18 13.42 16.36
C SER A 355 -4.43 13.58 15.50
N PHE A 356 -4.34 14.39 14.44
CA PHE A 356 -5.34 14.36 13.38
C PHE A 356 -5.31 13.02 12.64
N VAL A 357 -6.46 12.65 12.06
CA VAL A 357 -6.58 11.52 11.14
C VAL A 357 -5.99 11.90 9.78
N LYS A 358 -4.88 11.26 9.38
CA LYS A 358 -4.21 11.58 8.11
C LYS A 358 -5.10 11.31 6.90
N ASP A 359 -4.99 12.19 5.90
CA ASP A 359 -5.72 12.12 4.62
C ASP A 359 -7.26 12.10 4.76
N ASN A 360 -7.77 12.63 5.88
CA ASN A 360 -9.18 12.69 6.22
C ASN A 360 -9.59 14.17 6.42
N PRO A 361 -9.85 14.92 5.34
CA PRO A 361 -10.21 16.32 5.45
C PRO A 361 -11.52 16.52 6.23
N SER A 362 -11.65 17.65 6.95
CA SER A 362 -12.93 18.00 7.59
C SER A 362 -14.03 18.22 6.54
N ALA A 363 -15.24 17.68 6.75
CA ALA A 363 -16.34 17.86 5.78
C ALA A 363 -16.73 19.34 5.59
N LYS A 364 -16.50 20.21 6.58
CA LYS A 364 -16.69 21.66 6.47
C LYS A 364 -15.96 22.25 5.25
N LEU A 365 -14.81 21.69 4.89
CA LEU A 365 -14.00 22.17 3.77
C LEU A 365 -14.70 21.99 2.41
N PHE A 366 -15.63 21.04 2.31
CA PHE A 366 -16.41 20.78 1.11
C PHE A 366 -17.66 21.66 1.02
N ALA A 367 -18.11 22.23 2.15
CA ALA A 367 -19.36 22.96 2.22
C ALA A 367 -19.34 24.30 1.47
N PRO A 368 -20.38 24.61 0.67
CA PRO A 368 -20.49 25.90 0.01
C PRO A 368 -20.85 27.02 1.01
N GLY A 369 -20.54 28.26 0.66
CA GLY A 369 -21.06 29.45 1.37
C GLY A 369 -20.40 29.75 2.72
N ILE A 370 -19.37 29.01 3.14
CA ILE A 370 -18.60 29.33 4.35
C ILE A 370 -17.67 30.52 4.06
N SER A 371 -17.92 31.65 4.73
CA SER A 371 -17.10 32.86 4.63
C SER A 371 -16.23 33.05 5.87
N GLY A 372 -15.10 33.73 5.73
CA GLY A 372 -14.20 34.06 6.85
C GLY A 372 -13.24 32.96 7.31
N ASP A 373 -13.36 31.72 6.80
CA ASP A 373 -12.41 30.63 7.05
C ASP A 373 -11.43 30.47 5.88
N SER A 374 -10.17 30.83 6.11
CA SER A 374 -9.11 30.73 5.09
C SER A 374 -8.80 29.30 4.70
N ARG A 375 -9.05 28.31 5.58
CA ARG A 375 -8.85 26.88 5.26
C ARG A 375 -9.86 26.44 4.20
N VAL A 376 -11.13 26.80 4.35
CA VAL A 376 -12.18 26.49 3.36
C VAL A 376 -11.85 27.16 2.02
N THR A 377 -11.51 28.45 2.06
CA THR A 377 -11.16 29.21 0.85
C THR A 377 -9.99 28.55 0.11
N SER A 378 -8.88 28.30 0.82
CA SER A 378 -7.69 27.65 0.27
C SER A 378 -7.97 26.23 -0.20
N PHE A 379 -8.81 25.48 0.50
CA PHE A 379 -9.15 24.11 0.15
C PHE A 379 -9.89 24.07 -1.18
N GLN A 380 -10.92 24.90 -1.32
CA GLN A 380 -11.78 24.93 -2.50
C GLN A 380 -11.11 25.58 -3.73
N SER A 381 -10.22 26.55 -3.52
CA SER A 381 -9.55 27.25 -4.63
C SER A 381 -8.27 26.57 -5.12
N THR A 382 -7.59 25.82 -4.26
CA THR A 382 -6.21 25.41 -4.54
C THR A 382 -5.92 23.97 -4.12
N VAL A 383 -6.16 23.61 -2.85
CA VAL A 383 -5.73 22.29 -2.34
C VAL A 383 -6.47 21.16 -3.05
N PHE A 384 -7.81 21.15 -3.02
CA PHE A 384 -8.59 20.09 -3.66
C PHE A 384 -8.50 20.11 -5.19
N PRO A 385 -8.56 21.26 -5.88
CA PRO A 385 -8.34 21.30 -7.34
C PRO A 385 -7.00 20.73 -7.80
N ASN A 386 -5.94 20.78 -6.97
CA ASN A 386 -4.65 20.15 -7.27
C ASN A 386 -4.65 18.62 -7.08
N MET A 387 -5.68 18.06 -6.44
CA MET A 387 -5.83 16.62 -6.22
C MET A 387 -6.70 15.95 -7.27
N VAL A 388 -7.52 16.72 -7.99
CA VAL A 388 -8.50 16.22 -8.97
C VAL A 388 -7.84 15.31 -9.99
N GLU A 389 -6.67 15.69 -10.51
CA GLU A 389 -5.95 14.88 -11.49
C GLU A 389 -5.62 13.49 -10.92
N ARG A 390 -5.03 13.42 -9.71
CA ARG A 390 -4.65 12.16 -9.09
C ARG A 390 -5.86 11.30 -8.70
N LEU A 391 -6.95 11.91 -8.26
CA LEU A 391 -8.21 11.23 -7.96
C LEU A 391 -8.89 10.69 -9.22
N ALA A 392 -8.82 11.43 -10.34
CA ALA A 392 -9.34 11.01 -11.64
C ALA A 392 -8.44 10.00 -12.36
N ALA A 393 -7.20 9.83 -11.90
CA ALA A 393 -6.19 9.04 -12.58
C ALA A 393 -6.27 7.53 -12.35
N ALA A 394 -7.20 7.05 -11.52
CA ALA A 394 -7.35 5.64 -11.20
C ALA A 394 -8.77 5.16 -11.56
N ASP A 395 -8.85 4.03 -12.23
CA ASP A 395 -10.04 3.24 -12.53
C ASP A 395 -10.15 1.99 -11.62
N ASP A 396 -9.22 1.86 -10.68
CA ASP A 396 -9.20 0.87 -9.61
C ASP A 396 -9.20 1.58 -8.25
N VAL A 397 -10.11 1.17 -7.38
CA VAL A 397 -10.22 1.68 -6.00
C VAL A 397 -8.93 1.52 -5.20
N ASN A 398 -8.14 0.49 -5.49
CA ASN A 398 -6.83 0.26 -4.88
C ASN A 398 -5.83 1.40 -5.16
N ARG A 399 -6.05 2.16 -6.24
CA ARG A 399 -5.13 3.21 -6.70
C ARG A 399 -5.62 4.61 -6.41
N PHE A 400 -6.79 4.78 -5.78
CA PHE A 400 -7.21 6.10 -5.29
C PHE A 400 -6.19 6.65 -4.29
N ALA A 401 -5.77 7.89 -4.48
CA ALA A 401 -4.85 8.58 -3.58
C ALA A 401 -4.88 10.09 -3.82
N TYR A 402 -4.28 10.83 -2.90
CA TYR A 402 -3.84 12.20 -3.14
C TYR A 402 -2.43 12.21 -3.76
N PRO A 403 -2.04 13.24 -4.54
CA PRO A 403 -0.70 13.31 -5.15
C PRO A 403 0.41 13.49 -4.11
N SER A 404 0.05 14.03 -2.94
CA SER A 404 0.87 14.16 -1.75
C SER A 404 -0.04 14.12 -0.53
N ALA A 405 0.54 13.95 0.66
CA ALA A 405 -0.21 14.11 1.91
C ALA A 405 -0.96 15.45 1.95
N LEU A 406 -2.17 15.46 2.51
CA LEU A 406 -2.91 16.69 2.74
C LEU A 406 -2.13 17.62 3.68
N PRO A 407 -2.18 18.95 3.48
CA PRO A 407 -1.68 19.88 4.48
C PRO A 407 -2.33 19.61 5.83
N ASP A 408 -1.52 19.48 6.89
CA ASP A 408 -1.97 19.05 8.22
C ASP A 408 -3.25 19.77 8.67
N ALA A 409 -3.32 21.10 8.50
CA ALA A 409 -4.47 21.93 8.90
C ALA A 409 -5.83 21.55 8.26
N MET A 410 -5.83 20.77 7.17
CA MET A 410 -7.04 20.30 6.50
C MET A 410 -7.61 19.03 7.14
N ASN A 411 -6.77 18.23 7.79
CA ASN A 411 -7.14 16.93 8.36
C ASN A 411 -7.96 17.10 9.65
N ALA A 412 -9.08 16.38 9.74
CA ALA A 412 -9.96 16.39 10.92
C ALA A 412 -9.27 15.79 12.16
N GLY A 413 -9.77 16.15 13.33
CA GLY A 413 -9.28 15.62 14.62
C GLY A 413 -9.70 14.18 14.88
N GLU A 414 -10.81 13.74 14.30
CA GLU A 414 -11.32 12.37 14.36
C GLU A 414 -12.17 12.09 13.12
N SER A 415 -12.52 10.82 12.92
CA SER A 415 -13.44 10.43 11.86
C SER A 415 -14.73 9.85 12.39
N LEU A 416 -15.85 10.54 12.14
CA LEU A 416 -17.17 10.15 12.61
C LEU A 416 -18.07 9.64 11.48
N MET A 417 -18.92 8.65 11.75
CA MET A 417 -19.96 8.23 10.79
C MET A 417 -21.12 9.24 10.72
N ILE A 418 -21.58 9.78 11.85
CA ILE A 418 -22.92 10.41 11.93
C ILE A 418 -22.98 11.82 12.55
N PRO A 419 -23.96 12.65 12.08
CA PRO A 419 -24.68 12.44 10.83
C PRO A 419 -23.88 12.95 9.63
N LEU A 420 -22.90 13.87 9.79
CA LEU A 420 -22.44 14.67 8.66
C LEU A 420 -20.99 15.21 8.73
N GLN A 421 -20.24 14.96 9.82
CA GLN A 421 -18.92 15.60 9.99
C GLN A 421 -17.85 15.10 8.99
N ASN A 422 -18.06 13.93 8.39
CA ASN A 422 -17.14 13.29 7.45
C ASN A 422 -17.80 12.82 6.14
N ASN A 423 -19.07 13.17 5.91
CA ASN A 423 -19.74 12.90 4.63
C ASN A 423 -19.51 14.10 3.68
N TYR A 424 -18.53 13.95 2.78
CA TYR A 424 -18.12 15.00 1.85
C TYR A 424 -19.16 15.25 0.77
N LEU A 425 -19.84 14.19 0.32
CA LEU A 425 -20.91 14.28 -0.68
C LEU A 425 -22.14 15.04 -0.14
N ASN A 426 -22.49 14.82 1.12
CA ASN A 426 -23.52 15.62 1.76
C ASN A 426 -23.07 17.08 1.91
N ALA A 427 -21.86 17.28 2.44
CA ALA A 427 -21.35 18.62 2.72
C ALA A 427 -21.26 19.49 1.47
N ILE A 428 -20.76 18.94 0.35
CA ILE A 428 -20.66 19.69 -0.92
C ILE A 428 -22.03 20.03 -1.52
N GLY A 429 -23.02 19.16 -1.30
CA GLY A 429 -24.37 19.28 -1.86
C GLY A 429 -24.41 19.19 -3.39
N SER A 430 -25.63 19.29 -3.94
CA SER A 430 -25.88 19.22 -5.39
C SER A 430 -25.89 20.57 -6.11
N GLY A 431 -25.98 21.67 -5.36
CA GLY A 431 -26.03 23.04 -5.90
C GLY A 431 -24.69 23.54 -6.44
N ALA A 432 -24.71 24.58 -7.26
CA ALA A 432 -23.49 25.21 -7.77
C ALA A 432 -22.63 25.78 -6.64
N SER A 433 -21.32 25.55 -6.69
CA SER A 433 -20.35 26.07 -5.71
C SER A 433 -18.96 26.23 -6.31
N THR A 434 -18.11 27.03 -5.67
CA THR A 434 -16.71 27.26 -6.09
C THR A 434 -15.96 25.94 -6.24
N LEU A 435 -16.08 25.04 -5.26
CA LEU A 435 -15.41 23.74 -5.31
C LEU A 435 -15.89 22.91 -6.51
N ARG A 436 -17.21 22.80 -6.72
CA ARG A 436 -17.77 22.02 -7.84
C ARG A 436 -17.34 22.56 -9.19
N THR A 437 -17.37 23.88 -9.37
CA THR A 437 -16.89 24.54 -10.58
C THR A 437 -15.39 24.28 -10.81
N ASN A 438 -14.56 24.36 -9.77
CA ASN A 438 -13.13 24.12 -9.90
C ASN A 438 -12.81 22.66 -10.24
N ILE A 439 -13.54 21.70 -9.67
CA ILE A 439 -13.41 20.28 -10.01
C ILE A 439 -13.82 20.05 -11.46
N ALA A 440 -14.99 20.54 -11.87
CA ALA A 440 -15.47 20.41 -13.25
C ALA A 440 -14.48 21.01 -14.25
N ASN A 441 -13.96 22.21 -13.99
CA ASN A 441 -12.97 22.87 -14.86
C ASN A 441 -11.69 22.03 -15.00
N LYS A 442 -11.20 21.42 -13.92
CA LYS A 442 -10.03 20.54 -13.96
C LYS A 442 -10.30 19.28 -14.77
N LEU A 443 -11.44 18.62 -14.56
CA LEU A 443 -11.83 17.42 -15.32
C LEU A 443 -12.00 17.72 -16.81
N ILE A 444 -12.68 18.82 -17.17
CA ILE A 444 -12.86 19.25 -18.56
C ILE A 444 -11.50 19.56 -19.22
N ALA A 445 -10.58 20.21 -18.49
CA ALA A 445 -9.23 20.48 -18.99
C ALA A 445 -8.45 19.18 -19.28
N MET A 446 -8.73 18.09 -18.56
CA MET A 446 -8.18 16.75 -18.81
C MET A 446 -8.89 16.00 -19.94
N GLY A 447 -9.91 16.60 -20.56
CA GLY A 447 -10.72 15.98 -21.62
C GLY A 447 -11.86 15.09 -21.12
N SER A 448 -12.27 15.21 -19.85
CA SER A 448 -13.47 14.55 -19.34
C SER A 448 -14.74 15.22 -19.88
N ASP A 449 -15.71 14.41 -20.29
CA ASP A 449 -17.07 14.87 -20.62
C ASP A 449 -18.03 14.86 -19.42
N LEU A 450 -17.53 14.50 -18.23
CA LEU A 450 -18.29 14.37 -16.98
C LEU A 450 -19.44 13.35 -17.03
N SER A 451 -19.41 12.40 -17.97
CA SER A 451 -20.46 11.38 -18.16
C SER A 451 -20.64 10.40 -17.00
N GLY A 452 -19.75 10.41 -16.02
CA GLY A 452 -19.84 9.58 -14.82
C GLY A 452 -19.25 8.19 -14.99
N THR A 453 -18.33 8.01 -15.93
CA THR A 453 -17.67 6.73 -16.22
C THR A 453 -16.25 6.68 -15.61
N PRO A 454 -15.61 5.49 -15.51
CA PRO A 454 -14.25 5.38 -14.97
C PRO A 454 -13.23 6.32 -15.61
N THR A 455 -13.35 6.54 -16.93
CA THR A 455 -12.45 7.43 -17.69
C THR A 455 -12.99 8.87 -17.83
N ASN A 456 -14.23 9.14 -17.42
CA ASN A 456 -14.85 10.47 -17.40
C ASN A 456 -15.67 10.67 -16.10
N PRO A 457 -15.02 10.71 -14.92
CA PRO A 457 -15.76 10.80 -13.67
C PRO A 457 -16.52 12.12 -13.56
N SER A 458 -17.66 12.07 -12.87
CA SER A 458 -18.42 13.27 -12.50
C SER A 458 -17.76 14.00 -11.32
N VAL A 459 -18.23 15.22 -11.02
CA VAL A 459 -17.76 15.96 -9.84
C VAL A 459 -18.02 15.19 -8.54
N ASP A 460 -19.21 14.59 -8.40
CA ASP A 460 -19.55 13.81 -7.21
C ASP A 460 -18.71 12.56 -7.10
N GLN A 461 -18.43 11.87 -8.20
CA GLN A 461 -17.57 10.69 -8.15
C GLN A 461 -16.14 11.05 -7.73
N ILE A 462 -15.58 12.20 -8.13
CA ILE A 462 -14.28 12.67 -7.60
C ILE A 462 -14.33 12.93 -6.09
N VAL A 463 -15.41 13.53 -5.60
CA VAL A 463 -15.60 13.75 -4.15
C VAL A 463 -15.81 12.42 -3.43
N GLY A 464 -16.53 11.48 -4.03
CA GLY A 464 -16.72 10.11 -3.54
C GLY A 464 -15.41 9.35 -3.44
N ARG A 465 -14.52 9.48 -4.44
CA ARG A 465 -13.15 8.94 -4.38
C ARG A 465 -12.37 9.53 -3.21
N ALA A 466 -12.42 10.85 -3.00
CA ALA A 466 -11.80 11.48 -1.84
C ALA A 466 -12.41 11.01 -0.50
N GLN A 467 -13.73 10.81 -0.46
CA GLN A 467 -14.43 10.27 0.70
C GLN A 467 -14.00 8.85 1.01
N SER A 468 -13.82 8.00 -0.01
CA SER A 468 -13.37 6.63 0.16
C SER A 468 -11.95 6.49 0.75
N LEU A 469 -11.14 7.55 0.66
CA LEU A 469 -9.81 7.63 1.30
C LEU A 469 -9.89 8.03 2.77
N ALA A 470 -10.99 8.66 3.18
CA ALA A 470 -11.26 9.02 4.56
C ALA A 470 -11.52 7.75 5.39
N CYS A 471 -11.26 7.82 6.69
CA CYS A 471 -11.47 6.67 7.58
C CYS A 471 -12.94 6.22 7.58
N ALA A 472 -13.89 7.16 7.70
CA ALA A 472 -15.32 6.86 7.62
C ALA A 472 -15.72 6.31 6.24
N GLY A 473 -15.27 6.92 5.14
CA GLY A 473 -15.68 6.45 3.82
C GLY A 473 -15.09 5.10 3.42
N CYS A 474 -13.94 4.70 3.99
CA CYS A 474 -13.39 3.36 3.78
C CYS A 474 -14.10 2.29 4.63
N HIS A 475 -14.48 2.63 5.86
CA HIS A 475 -15.04 1.69 6.84
C HIS A 475 -16.58 1.59 6.78
N GLU A 476 -17.27 2.67 6.43
CA GLU A 476 -18.73 2.76 6.25
C GLU A 476 -19.05 3.73 5.09
N PRO A 477 -18.84 3.30 3.83
CA PRO A 477 -19.10 4.12 2.66
C PRO A 477 -20.59 4.47 2.55
N VAL A 478 -20.93 5.75 2.62
CA VAL A 478 -22.31 6.26 2.49
C VAL A 478 -22.46 7.26 1.34
N ASP A 479 -23.64 7.33 0.73
CA ASP A 479 -23.97 8.36 -0.26
C ASP A 479 -24.26 9.74 0.38
N ALA A 480 -24.63 10.73 -0.44
CA ALA A 480 -24.97 12.09 0.02
C ALA A 480 -26.18 12.14 0.98
N THR A 481 -27.02 11.09 1.03
CA THR A 481 -28.22 11.01 1.86
C THR A 481 -27.98 10.32 3.20
N ASN A 482 -26.76 9.80 3.44
CA ASN A 482 -26.41 8.92 4.55
C ASN A 482 -27.24 7.63 4.59
N SER A 483 -27.71 7.14 3.44
CA SER A 483 -28.49 5.91 3.43
C SER A 483 -27.55 4.71 3.64
N PRO A 484 -27.72 3.90 4.69
CA PRO A 484 -26.88 2.71 4.92
C PRO A 484 -27.11 1.61 3.87
N SER A 485 -28.17 1.72 3.05
CA SER A 485 -28.45 0.81 1.94
C SER A 485 -27.91 1.31 0.59
N SER A 486 -27.38 2.53 0.54
CA SER A 486 -26.79 3.10 -0.68
C SER A 486 -25.33 2.68 -0.81
N SER A 487 -24.88 2.44 -2.04
CA SER A 487 -23.46 2.28 -2.32
C SER A 487 -22.83 3.63 -2.67
N LEU A 488 -21.66 3.93 -2.10
CA LEU A 488 -20.86 5.07 -2.51
C LEU A 488 -20.45 4.91 -3.99
N ASP A 489 -21.00 5.79 -4.84
CA ASP A 489 -20.60 5.86 -6.25
C ASP A 489 -19.27 6.62 -6.39
N VAL A 490 -18.23 5.89 -6.77
CA VAL A 490 -16.88 6.39 -7.03
C VAL A 490 -16.56 6.45 -8.54
N GLY A 491 -17.56 6.24 -9.40
CA GLY A 491 -17.41 6.24 -10.85
C GLY A 491 -16.58 5.07 -11.36
N LEU A 492 -16.67 3.92 -10.71
CA LEU A 492 -16.11 2.66 -11.20
C LEU A 492 -17.23 1.79 -11.80
N SER A 493 -16.86 0.75 -12.56
CA SER A 493 -17.84 -0.20 -13.12
C SER A 493 -18.53 -1.03 -12.03
N SER A 494 -17.87 -1.20 -10.88
CA SER A 494 -18.41 -1.82 -9.67
C SER A 494 -18.61 -0.77 -8.56
N ALA A 495 -19.57 -1.02 -7.68
CA ALA A 495 -19.74 -0.25 -6.46
C ALA A 495 -18.50 -0.36 -5.56
N PHE A 496 -18.27 0.63 -4.69
CA PHE A 496 -17.25 0.52 -3.65
C PHE A 496 -17.50 -0.75 -2.81
N PRO A 497 -16.46 -1.54 -2.51
CA PRO A 497 -16.64 -2.88 -1.95
C PRO A 497 -17.16 -2.87 -0.50
N LYS A 498 -17.83 -3.96 -0.11
CA LYS A 498 -18.53 -4.07 1.17
C LYS A 498 -17.57 -4.28 2.35
N THR A 499 -17.86 -3.62 3.47
CA THR A 499 -17.14 -3.75 4.74
C THR A 499 -17.90 -4.64 5.72
N LEU A 500 -17.33 -4.91 6.90
CA LEU A 500 -18.03 -5.58 8.01
C LEU A 500 -18.73 -4.58 8.93
N VAL A 501 -19.28 -3.50 8.35
CA VAL A 501 -19.94 -2.39 9.05
C VAL A 501 -18.98 -1.77 10.07
N PHE A 502 -18.25 -0.75 9.62
CA PHE A 502 -17.17 -0.04 10.33
C PHE A 502 -15.86 -0.79 10.59
N THR A 503 -15.71 -2.06 10.22
CA THR A 503 -14.44 -2.80 10.35
C THR A 503 -14.12 -3.59 9.08
N HIS A 504 -12.83 -3.90 8.91
CA HIS A 504 -12.33 -4.79 7.84
C HIS A 504 -11.87 -6.15 8.36
N THR A 505 -11.54 -6.22 9.66
CA THR A 505 -11.39 -7.46 10.41
C THR A 505 -12.41 -7.45 11.54
N SER A 506 -13.11 -8.54 11.74
CA SER A 506 -13.96 -8.76 12.90
C SER A 506 -13.22 -9.47 14.03
N GLU A 507 -13.69 -9.24 15.23
CA GLU A 507 -13.46 -10.03 16.43
C GLU A 507 -14.22 -11.38 16.42
N LYS A 508 -15.12 -11.59 15.45
CA LYS A 508 -15.77 -12.88 15.17
C LYS A 508 -14.84 -13.79 14.39
N THR A 509 -14.97 -15.09 14.62
CA THR A 509 -14.18 -16.12 13.94
C THR A 509 -15.04 -17.01 13.05
N ALA A 510 -14.42 -17.59 12.03
CA ALA A 510 -14.98 -18.64 11.19
C ALA A 510 -13.96 -19.79 11.03
N PRO A 511 -14.39 -21.00 10.65
CA PRO A 511 -13.47 -22.08 10.28
C PRO A 511 -12.50 -21.65 9.16
N VAL A 512 -11.26 -22.15 9.22
CA VAL A 512 -10.28 -21.99 8.14
C VAL A 512 -10.65 -22.85 6.93
N ASP A 513 -11.20 -24.04 7.17
CA ASP A 513 -11.82 -24.89 6.16
C ASP A 513 -13.32 -25.00 6.47
N GLU A 514 -14.17 -24.58 5.54
CA GLU A 514 -15.63 -24.65 5.71
C GLU A 514 -16.14 -26.08 5.83
N ASN A 515 -15.37 -27.07 5.34
CA ASN A 515 -15.70 -28.50 5.44
C ASN A 515 -15.25 -29.11 6.77
N ASP A 516 -14.42 -28.42 7.55
CA ASP A 516 -14.01 -28.82 8.90
C ASP A 516 -14.44 -27.74 9.93
N PRO A 517 -15.73 -27.72 10.33
CA PRO A 517 -16.24 -26.71 11.25
C PRO A 517 -15.60 -26.75 12.65
N ASN A 518 -14.95 -27.87 13.01
CA ASN A 518 -14.25 -28.04 14.28
C ASN A 518 -12.73 -27.82 14.16
N GLY A 519 -12.24 -27.51 12.97
CA GLY A 519 -10.84 -27.29 12.68
C GLY A 519 -10.32 -25.93 13.15
N PRO A 520 -9.10 -25.55 12.73
CA PRO A 520 -8.53 -24.24 13.01
C PRO A 520 -9.47 -23.10 12.63
N ARG A 521 -9.46 -22.02 13.41
CA ARG A 521 -10.32 -20.85 13.20
C ARG A 521 -9.50 -19.63 12.80
N ARG A 522 -10.15 -18.68 12.13
CA ARG A 522 -9.59 -17.38 11.78
C ARG A 522 -10.59 -16.26 12.05
N PHE A 523 -10.08 -15.08 12.38
CA PHE A 523 -10.90 -13.87 12.44
C PHE A 523 -11.39 -13.50 11.03
N ILE A 524 -12.66 -13.12 10.95
CA ILE A 524 -13.36 -12.84 9.69
C ILE A 524 -12.83 -11.55 9.07
N LEU A 525 -12.62 -11.56 7.75
CA LEU A 525 -12.26 -10.40 6.95
C LEU A 525 -13.47 -9.95 6.11
N SER A 526 -13.57 -8.65 5.84
CA SER A 526 -14.61 -8.11 4.93
C SER A 526 -14.36 -8.54 3.49
N ASP A 527 -15.43 -8.65 2.70
CA ASP A 527 -15.40 -8.85 1.24
C ASP A 527 -14.47 -7.83 0.55
N ALA A 528 -14.47 -6.56 0.99
CA ALA A 528 -13.53 -5.57 0.46
C ALA A 528 -12.06 -5.97 0.60
N VAL A 529 -11.69 -6.60 1.72
CA VAL A 529 -10.32 -7.09 1.91
C VAL A 529 -10.08 -8.33 1.04
N LEU A 530 -11.01 -9.30 1.07
CA LEU A 530 -10.84 -10.58 0.38
C LEU A 530 -10.85 -10.45 -1.14
N ASP A 531 -11.79 -9.68 -1.68
CA ASP A 531 -12.12 -9.68 -3.11
C ASP A 531 -11.51 -8.49 -3.86
N THR A 532 -11.13 -7.43 -3.16
CA THR A 532 -10.61 -6.20 -3.79
C THR A 532 -9.18 -5.89 -3.38
N PHE A 533 -8.91 -5.77 -2.06
CA PHE A 533 -7.61 -5.27 -1.60
C PHE A 533 -6.51 -6.34 -1.56
N LEU A 534 -6.81 -7.57 -1.14
CA LEU A 534 -5.82 -8.66 -1.10
C LEU A 534 -5.33 -9.06 -2.50
N PRO A 535 -6.18 -9.23 -3.52
CA PRO A 535 -5.73 -9.56 -4.88
C PRO A 535 -4.78 -8.49 -5.44
N TYR A 536 -5.08 -7.21 -5.20
CA TYR A 536 -4.19 -6.12 -5.59
C TYR A 536 -2.83 -6.18 -4.87
N ARG A 537 -2.84 -6.39 -3.54
CA ARG A 537 -1.61 -6.50 -2.75
C ARG A 537 -0.76 -7.70 -3.17
N GLU A 538 -1.39 -8.81 -3.51
CA GLU A 538 -0.74 -9.98 -4.08
C GLU A 538 -0.07 -9.64 -5.41
N LYS A 539 -0.79 -8.99 -6.33
CA LYS A 539 -0.25 -8.52 -7.62
C LYS A 539 0.97 -7.63 -7.40
N VAL A 540 0.90 -6.64 -6.49
CA VAL A 540 2.02 -5.75 -6.18
C VAL A 540 3.23 -6.51 -5.62
N MET A 541 3.00 -7.45 -4.69
CA MET A 541 4.08 -8.25 -4.10
C MET A 541 4.73 -9.17 -5.13
N LYS A 542 3.93 -9.84 -5.96
CA LYS A 542 4.41 -10.69 -7.06
C LYS A 542 5.25 -9.87 -8.03
N HIS A 543 4.74 -8.73 -8.51
CA HIS A 543 5.46 -7.86 -9.43
C HIS A 543 6.79 -7.39 -8.87
N PHE A 544 6.84 -7.01 -7.59
CA PHE A 544 8.10 -6.63 -6.95
C PHE A 544 9.13 -7.77 -6.92
N LEU A 545 8.68 -9.01 -6.73
CA LEU A 545 9.56 -10.18 -6.59
C LEU A 545 10.12 -10.68 -7.93
N VAL A 546 9.33 -10.56 -9.00
CA VAL A 546 9.63 -11.20 -10.30
C VAL A 546 9.87 -10.24 -11.45
N ASN A 547 9.43 -8.98 -11.36
CA ASN A 547 9.53 -8.03 -12.48
C ASN A 547 10.79 -7.16 -12.39
N ASN A 548 11.24 -6.68 -13.55
CA ASN A 548 12.39 -5.81 -13.64
C ASN A 548 12.00 -4.36 -13.33
N THR A 549 12.47 -3.82 -12.21
CA THR A 549 12.17 -2.43 -11.79
C THR A 549 12.56 -1.33 -12.77
N THR A 550 13.50 -1.58 -13.69
CA THR A 550 13.82 -0.60 -14.73
C THR A 550 12.77 -0.62 -15.82
N LEU A 551 12.34 -1.81 -16.24
CA LEU A 551 11.38 -2.00 -17.33
C LEU A 551 9.94 -1.67 -16.91
N GLY A 552 9.61 -1.88 -15.64
CA GLY A 552 8.34 -1.48 -15.02
C GLY A 552 8.37 -0.09 -14.36
N PHE A 553 9.38 0.74 -14.63
CA PHE A 553 9.45 2.14 -14.16
C PHE A 553 9.36 2.40 -12.64
N GLU A 554 9.61 1.36 -11.83
CA GLU A 554 9.53 1.37 -10.37
C GLU A 554 10.65 2.14 -9.66
N LYS A 555 11.64 2.65 -10.42
CA LYS A 555 12.78 3.41 -9.89
C LYS A 555 12.68 4.89 -10.29
N PRO A 556 12.22 5.78 -9.40
CA PRO A 556 12.10 7.20 -9.68
C PRO A 556 13.41 7.82 -10.17
N GLY A 557 13.31 8.66 -11.22
CA GLY A 557 14.44 9.38 -11.80
C GLY A 557 15.47 8.51 -12.56
N ALA A 558 15.23 7.21 -12.71
CA ALA A 558 16.14 6.33 -13.43
C ALA A 558 16.11 6.58 -14.96
N TRP A 559 14.92 6.82 -15.49
CA TRP A 559 14.72 7.20 -16.88
C TRP A 559 14.95 8.71 -17.04
N THR A 560 15.58 9.10 -18.15
CA THR A 560 15.99 10.49 -18.36
C THR A 560 15.57 11.01 -19.73
N SER A 561 15.27 12.30 -19.80
CA SER A 561 15.05 13.04 -21.04
C SER A 561 15.60 14.45 -20.87
N THR A 562 16.18 15.01 -21.93
CA THR A 562 16.58 16.43 -21.96
C THR A 562 15.52 17.31 -22.59
N GLN A 563 14.50 16.72 -23.23
CA GLN A 563 13.43 17.43 -23.95
C GLN A 563 12.09 17.41 -23.21
N ALA A 564 11.85 16.41 -22.35
CA ALA A 564 10.60 16.28 -21.60
C ALA A 564 10.82 16.27 -20.08
N LEU A 565 9.86 16.83 -19.35
CA LEU A 565 9.78 16.64 -17.90
C LEU A 565 9.18 15.26 -17.61
N LEU A 566 9.99 14.41 -16.99
CA LEU A 566 9.60 13.07 -16.57
C LEU A 566 9.25 13.04 -15.08
N ALA A 567 8.25 12.26 -14.70
CA ALA A 567 7.87 12.03 -13.31
C ALA A 567 7.41 10.58 -13.09
N THR A 568 7.40 10.15 -11.84
CA THR A 568 6.80 8.86 -11.44
C THR A 568 5.34 9.09 -11.08
N HIS A 569 4.44 8.22 -11.56
CA HIS A 569 3.02 8.34 -11.30
C HIS A 569 2.42 7.01 -10.81
N THR A 570 1.57 7.05 -9.78
CA THR A 570 1.07 5.84 -9.09
C THR A 570 -0.41 5.54 -9.33
N GLY A 571 -1.12 6.42 -10.04
CA GLY A 571 -2.56 6.27 -10.32
C GLY A 571 -2.89 5.54 -11.62
N ARG A 572 -2.10 5.79 -12.66
CA ARG A 572 -2.19 5.19 -14.00
C ARG A 572 -1.05 4.22 -14.16
N VAL A 573 -1.29 2.95 -13.91
CA VAL A 573 -0.25 1.94 -13.78
C VAL A 573 -0.84 0.57 -14.14
N GLU A 574 -0.18 -0.13 -15.05
CA GLU A 574 -0.52 -1.45 -15.54
C GLU A 574 0.24 -2.54 -14.76
N GLU A 575 1.54 -2.31 -14.56
CA GLU A 575 2.48 -3.19 -13.88
C GLU A 575 3.00 -2.54 -12.57
N GLY A 576 3.22 -3.34 -11.53
CA GLY A 576 3.67 -2.83 -10.23
C GLY A 576 2.82 -1.71 -9.63
N ILE A 577 3.48 -0.68 -9.10
CA ILE A 577 2.87 0.47 -8.40
C ILE A 577 3.11 1.81 -9.08
N ALA A 578 3.95 1.87 -10.13
CA ALA A 578 4.33 3.13 -10.75
C ALA A 578 4.57 3.03 -12.26
N SER A 579 4.21 4.10 -12.97
CA SER A 579 4.53 4.31 -14.38
C SER A 579 5.39 5.56 -14.56
N LEU A 580 5.98 5.70 -15.75
CA LEU A 580 6.68 6.91 -16.16
C LEU A 580 5.72 7.90 -16.83
N GLU A 581 5.52 9.03 -16.19
CA GLU A 581 4.75 10.16 -16.74
C GLU A 581 5.66 11.07 -17.58
N VAL A 582 5.27 11.29 -18.83
CA VAL A 582 5.80 12.34 -19.71
C VAL A 582 4.85 13.54 -19.64
N ARG A 583 5.14 14.48 -18.74
CA ARG A 583 4.16 15.48 -18.28
C ARG A 583 3.88 16.58 -19.31
N THR A 584 4.94 17.20 -19.82
CA THR A 584 4.86 18.31 -20.78
C THR A 584 5.72 17.98 -21.99
N PRO A 585 5.26 17.05 -22.86
CA PRO A 585 6.03 16.69 -24.03
C PRO A 585 6.17 17.89 -24.97
N SER A 586 7.40 18.10 -25.44
CA SER A 586 7.68 18.92 -26.61
C SER A 586 7.24 18.19 -27.88
N SER A 587 7.48 18.76 -29.05
CA SER A 587 7.20 18.04 -30.30
C SER A 587 8.03 16.76 -30.45
N PHE A 588 9.24 16.74 -29.88
CA PHE A 588 10.18 15.62 -30.03
C PHE A 588 10.85 15.31 -28.70
N ASN A 589 10.59 14.13 -28.14
CA ASN A 589 11.04 13.77 -26.80
C ASN A 589 11.83 12.46 -26.85
N THR A 590 13.12 12.53 -26.55
CA THR A 590 13.96 11.34 -26.43
C THR A 590 14.05 10.93 -24.97
N ILE A 591 13.76 9.67 -24.68
CA ILE A 591 13.67 9.11 -23.33
C ILE A 591 14.61 7.91 -23.26
N PHE A 592 15.55 7.94 -22.32
CA PHE A 592 16.58 6.91 -22.17
C PHE A 592 16.37 6.10 -20.90
N SER A 593 16.49 4.78 -21.04
CA SER A 593 16.64 3.88 -19.89
C SER A 593 18.03 4.06 -19.25
N PRO A 594 18.19 3.72 -17.96
CA PRO A 594 19.51 3.34 -17.47
C PRO A 594 19.95 2.02 -18.12
N ASN A 595 21.22 1.66 -17.95
CA ASN A 595 21.67 0.32 -18.30
C ASN A 595 20.97 -0.71 -17.39
N PHE A 596 20.48 -1.80 -17.98
CA PHE A 596 19.87 -2.90 -17.24
C PHE A 596 20.38 -4.25 -17.74
N SER A 597 20.16 -5.27 -16.91
CA SER A 597 20.50 -6.66 -17.23
C SER A 597 19.30 -7.48 -17.66
N THR A 598 19.55 -8.43 -18.57
CA THR A 598 18.58 -9.43 -19.02
C THR A 598 18.72 -10.78 -18.31
N SER A 599 19.57 -10.90 -17.28
CA SER A 599 19.81 -12.18 -16.58
C SER A 599 18.57 -12.83 -15.94
N GLY A 600 17.49 -12.05 -15.74
CA GLY A 600 16.19 -12.53 -15.26
C GLY A 600 15.09 -12.55 -16.32
N LEU A 601 15.43 -12.28 -17.58
CA LEU A 601 14.48 -12.19 -18.69
C LEU A 601 14.68 -13.32 -19.72
N THR A 602 15.65 -14.22 -19.48
CA THR A 602 16.00 -15.28 -20.42
C THR A 602 15.00 -16.45 -20.34
N PRO A 603 14.51 -16.96 -21.47
CA PRO A 603 14.82 -16.53 -22.82
C PRO A 603 14.08 -15.24 -23.19
N VAL A 604 14.82 -14.31 -23.80
CA VAL A 604 14.31 -12.99 -24.16
C VAL A 604 13.53 -13.10 -25.47
N GLY A 605 12.29 -12.61 -25.47
CA GLY A 605 11.41 -12.61 -26.63
C GLY A 605 11.93 -11.77 -27.82
N ASN A 606 11.40 -12.05 -29.01
CA ASN A 606 11.86 -11.46 -30.27
C ASN A 606 11.25 -10.07 -30.60
N LYS A 607 10.29 -9.58 -29.82
CA LYS A 607 9.67 -8.26 -29.97
C LYS A 607 9.70 -7.50 -28.67
N ILE A 608 9.70 -6.18 -28.77
CA ILE A 608 9.51 -5.28 -27.63
C ILE A 608 8.03 -4.86 -27.60
N LYS A 609 7.45 -4.84 -26.40
CA LYS A 609 6.14 -4.28 -26.10
C LYS A 609 6.22 -3.25 -24.98
N LEU A 610 5.25 -2.36 -24.92
CA LEU A 610 5.08 -1.33 -23.90
C LEU A 610 3.58 -1.03 -23.75
N SER A 611 3.09 -0.87 -22.51
CA SER A 611 1.78 -0.30 -22.28
C SER A 611 1.87 1.23 -22.27
N LEU A 612 1.17 1.88 -23.19
CA LEU A 612 1.18 3.33 -23.37
C LEU A 612 -0.19 3.94 -23.11
N PHE A 613 -0.29 4.79 -22.10
CA PHE A 613 -1.47 5.63 -21.90
C PHE A 613 -1.44 6.86 -22.80
N VAL A 614 -2.47 7.02 -23.61
CA VAL A 614 -2.63 8.17 -24.52
C VAL A 614 -3.65 9.14 -23.95
N SER A 615 -3.25 10.37 -23.61
CA SER A 615 -4.19 11.37 -23.07
C SER A 615 -5.28 11.79 -24.08
N LYS A 616 -6.46 12.13 -23.54
CA LYS A 616 -7.56 12.75 -24.28
C LYS A 616 -7.22 14.16 -24.76
N GLN A 617 -6.31 14.86 -24.08
CA GLN A 617 -5.83 16.18 -24.47
C GLN A 617 -4.90 16.08 -25.69
N GLN A 618 -5.49 16.28 -26.87
CA GLN A 618 -4.81 16.23 -28.16
C GLN A 618 -5.09 17.51 -28.94
N PRO A 619 -4.17 18.51 -28.92
CA PRO A 619 -4.35 19.77 -29.65
C PRO A 619 -4.56 19.58 -31.16
N ASN A 620 -3.98 18.53 -31.73
CA ASN A 620 -4.26 18.08 -33.09
C ASN A 620 -4.89 16.67 -33.07
N PRO A 621 -6.23 16.56 -33.11
CA PRO A 621 -6.89 15.26 -33.07
C PRO A 621 -6.60 14.37 -34.29
N SER A 622 -6.19 14.95 -35.43
CA SER A 622 -5.90 14.21 -36.66
C SER A 622 -4.48 13.66 -36.73
N TRP A 623 -3.60 14.07 -35.81
CA TRP A 623 -2.25 13.53 -35.67
C TRP A 623 -1.83 13.54 -34.19
N VAL A 624 -1.92 12.36 -33.58
CA VAL A 624 -1.61 12.17 -32.15
C VAL A 624 -0.10 12.11 -31.94
N GLY A 625 0.60 11.46 -32.88
CA GLY A 625 2.06 11.31 -32.86
C GLY A 625 2.51 9.91 -33.24
N ASN A 626 3.78 9.63 -32.99
CA ASN A 626 4.38 8.31 -33.10
C ASN A 626 5.40 8.05 -32.00
N LEU A 627 5.59 6.77 -31.67
CA LEU A 627 6.56 6.28 -30.70
C LEU A 627 7.53 5.33 -31.41
N GLU A 628 8.82 5.61 -31.32
CA GLU A 628 9.89 4.77 -31.85
C GLU A 628 10.73 4.19 -30.71
N VAL A 629 11.31 3.01 -30.92
CA VAL A 629 12.27 2.40 -29.99
C VAL A 629 13.55 1.96 -30.68
N LEU A 630 14.67 2.22 -30.02
CA LEU A 630 16.01 1.77 -30.38
C LEU A 630 16.61 0.99 -29.20
N ILE A 631 17.47 0.02 -29.52
CA ILE A 631 18.17 -0.81 -28.53
C ILE A 631 19.68 -0.78 -28.74
N SER A 632 20.42 -0.72 -27.64
CA SER A 632 21.89 -0.75 -27.60
C SER A 632 22.38 -1.84 -26.64
N ILE A 633 23.40 -2.59 -27.05
CA ILE A 633 24.12 -3.59 -26.25
C ILE A 633 25.62 -3.42 -26.57
N PRO A 634 26.30 -2.42 -25.96
CA PRO A 634 27.69 -2.08 -26.29
C PRO A 634 28.66 -3.25 -26.20
N SER A 635 28.50 -4.11 -25.19
CA SER A 635 29.29 -5.33 -24.98
C SER A 635 29.22 -6.33 -26.14
N ALA A 636 28.15 -6.28 -26.95
CA ALA A 636 27.95 -7.08 -28.14
C ALA A 636 28.21 -6.30 -29.45
N GLY A 637 28.67 -5.05 -29.37
CA GLY A 637 28.90 -4.19 -30.53
C GLY A 637 27.62 -3.67 -31.20
N ILE A 638 26.48 -3.74 -30.52
CA ILE A 638 25.17 -3.28 -31.02
C ILE A 638 24.90 -1.87 -30.49
N TYR A 639 24.69 -0.91 -31.39
CA TYR A 639 24.47 0.49 -31.05
C TYR A 639 23.27 1.05 -31.83
N ASP A 640 22.34 1.66 -31.09
CA ASP A 640 21.16 2.36 -31.57
C ASP A 640 20.43 1.61 -32.69
N GLN A 641 20.31 0.29 -32.52
CA GLN A 641 19.63 -0.56 -33.48
C GLN A 641 18.14 -0.22 -33.44
N TRP A 642 17.63 0.18 -34.60
CA TRP A 642 16.21 0.48 -34.76
C TRP A 642 15.36 -0.78 -34.63
N VAL A 643 14.33 -0.73 -33.77
CA VAL A 643 13.41 -1.85 -33.51
C VAL A 643 11.99 -1.56 -34.03
N GLY A 644 11.63 -0.31 -34.27
CA GLY A 644 10.33 -0.03 -34.88
C GLY A 644 9.73 1.30 -34.47
N ASN A 645 8.67 1.66 -35.17
CA ASN A 645 7.83 2.81 -34.90
C ASN A 645 6.35 2.41 -34.88
N VAL A 646 5.59 3.00 -33.98
CA VAL A 646 4.13 2.85 -33.90
C VAL A 646 3.47 4.22 -33.98
N VAL A 647 2.49 4.34 -34.87
CA VAL A 647 1.67 5.55 -35.04
C VAL A 647 0.53 5.53 -34.02
N LEU A 648 0.36 6.63 -33.28
CA LEU A 648 -0.55 6.71 -32.14
C LEU A 648 -2.00 7.05 -32.54
N ASN A 649 -2.26 7.38 -33.80
CA ASN A 649 -3.57 7.86 -34.27
C ASN A 649 -4.74 6.89 -34.04
N GLY A 650 -4.47 5.59 -34.14
CA GLY A 650 -5.48 4.53 -33.97
C GLY A 650 -5.63 4.05 -32.52
N LEU A 651 -4.83 4.55 -31.58
CA LEU A 651 -4.88 4.15 -30.19
C LEU A 651 -6.03 4.85 -29.46
N THR A 652 -6.67 4.13 -28.54
CA THR A 652 -7.74 4.69 -27.73
C THR A 652 -7.18 5.71 -26.75
N ARG A 653 -7.90 6.82 -26.58
CA ARG A 653 -7.49 7.92 -25.69
C ARG A 653 -8.15 7.77 -24.33
N GLY A 654 -7.41 8.09 -23.28
CA GLY A 654 -7.87 8.03 -21.89
C GLY A 654 -7.68 6.67 -21.24
N GLU A 655 -6.95 5.76 -21.88
CA GLU A 655 -6.63 4.41 -21.39
C GLU A 655 -5.23 3.97 -21.85
N PHE A 656 -4.73 2.89 -21.24
CA PHE A 656 -3.52 2.20 -21.69
C PHE A 656 -3.79 1.40 -22.95
N ASN A 657 -2.82 1.40 -23.86
CA ASN A 657 -2.82 0.61 -25.08
C ASN A 657 -1.55 -0.23 -25.10
N ASP A 658 -1.66 -1.52 -25.42
CA ASP A 658 -0.50 -2.37 -25.61
C ASP A 658 0.13 -2.12 -26.98
N VAL A 659 1.29 -1.48 -26.96
CA VAL A 659 2.06 -1.12 -28.14
C VAL A 659 3.06 -2.21 -28.44
N THR A 660 2.91 -2.87 -29.60
CA THR A 660 3.89 -3.83 -30.10
C THR A 660 4.70 -3.19 -31.23
N PHE A 661 6.02 -3.17 -31.09
CA PHE A 661 6.89 -2.65 -32.14
C PHE A 661 7.00 -3.67 -33.29
N PRO A 662 6.79 -3.25 -34.55
CA PRO A 662 6.49 -4.18 -35.65
C PRO A 662 7.69 -5.00 -36.14
N GLN A 663 8.93 -4.55 -35.90
CA GLN A 663 10.12 -5.28 -36.34
C GLN A 663 10.53 -6.30 -35.29
N GLN A 664 10.71 -7.54 -35.71
CA GLN A 664 11.40 -8.53 -34.89
C GLN A 664 12.85 -8.09 -34.68
N LEU A 665 13.34 -8.26 -33.45
CA LEU A 665 14.74 -8.09 -33.11
C LEU A 665 15.59 -8.99 -34.00
N GLN A 666 16.71 -8.45 -34.49
CA GLN A 666 17.63 -9.22 -35.32
C GLN A 666 18.19 -10.41 -34.52
N ALA A 667 18.46 -11.52 -35.19
CA ALA A 667 18.96 -12.75 -34.53
C ALA A 667 20.19 -12.49 -33.64
N ALA A 668 21.13 -11.65 -34.11
CA ALA A 668 22.31 -11.27 -33.32
C ALA A 668 21.95 -10.53 -32.02
N THR A 669 20.93 -9.67 -32.04
CA THR A 669 20.41 -8.98 -30.84
C THR A 669 19.77 -9.96 -29.88
N ILE A 670 18.95 -10.89 -30.38
CA ILE A 670 18.32 -11.92 -29.54
C ILE A 670 19.39 -12.81 -28.89
N THR A 671 20.39 -13.25 -29.64
CA THR A 671 21.53 -14.01 -29.09
C THR A 671 22.27 -13.21 -28.03
N ALA A 672 22.54 -11.92 -28.28
CA ALA A 672 23.18 -11.06 -27.30
C ALA A 672 22.34 -10.88 -26.03
N LEU A 673 21.03 -10.64 -26.15
CA LEU A 673 20.12 -10.50 -25.00
C LEU A 673 20.01 -11.80 -24.18
N ASN A 674 20.02 -12.95 -24.84
CA ASN A 674 20.01 -14.27 -24.20
C ASN A 674 21.34 -14.65 -23.54
N ALA A 675 22.44 -13.96 -23.87
CA ALA A 675 23.71 -14.07 -23.16
C ALA A 675 23.73 -13.31 -21.81
N ALA A 676 22.58 -12.80 -21.35
CA ALA A 676 22.41 -12.08 -20.09
C ALA A 676 23.34 -10.87 -19.88
N PRO A 677 23.51 -9.95 -20.86
CA PRO A 677 24.29 -8.72 -20.69
C PRO A 677 23.74 -7.85 -19.55
N SER A 678 24.55 -6.91 -19.09
CA SER A 678 24.20 -5.94 -18.03
C SER A 678 24.20 -4.49 -18.50
N ASP A 679 24.52 -4.26 -19.77
CA ASP A 679 24.65 -2.95 -20.41
C ASP A 679 23.60 -2.71 -21.50
N VAL A 680 22.45 -3.39 -21.41
CA VAL A 680 21.33 -3.16 -22.33
C VAL A 680 20.74 -1.78 -22.06
N LYS A 681 20.47 -1.03 -23.13
CA LYS A 681 19.85 0.29 -23.06
C LYS A 681 18.75 0.42 -24.10
N LEU A 682 17.62 1.00 -23.68
CA LEU A 682 16.51 1.39 -24.55
C LEU A 682 16.47 2.90 -24.71
N GLN A 683 16.19 3.34 -25.93
CA GLN A 683 15.84 4.72 -26.24
C GLN A 683 14.45 4.73 -26.87
N PHE A 684 13.54 5.50 -26.27
CA PHE A 684 12.27 5.82 -26.90
C PHE A 684 12.28 7.23 -27.46
N THR A 685 11.72 7.40 -28.65
CA THR A 685 11.49 8.70 -29.26
C THR A 685 9.98 8.91 -29.37
N LEU A 686 9.43 9.76 -28.50
CA LEU A 686 8.03 10.15 -28.51
C LEU A 686 7.88 11.49 -29.25
N ASN A 687 7.36 11.43 -30.46
CA ASN A 687 7.11 12.59 -31.31
C ASN A 687 5.60 12.84 -31.40
N VAL A 688 5.15 13.94 -30.82
CA VAL A 688 3.73 14.25 -30.57
C VAL A 688 3.48 15.74 -30.83
N THR A 689 2.22 16.15 -30.85
CA THR A 689 1.91 17.59 -30.95
C THR A 689 2.31 18.29 -29.65
N ALA A 690 3.04 19.41 -29.73
CA ALA A 690 3.40 20.17 -28.53
C ALA A 690 2.15 20.54 -27.70
N ASN A 691 2.26 20.43 -26.38
CA ASN A 691 1.16 20.61 -25.41
C ASN A 691 0.06 19.53 -25.45
N SER A 692 0.29 18.39 -26.12
CA SER A 692 -0.50 17.17 -25.87
C SER A 692 -0.06 16.49 -24.58
N GLY A 693 -0.80 15.47 -24.14
CA GLY A 693 -0.43 14.65 -22.98
C GLY A 693 -1.21 14.99 -21.71
N PRO A 694 -0.73 14.59 -20.52
CA PRO A 694 0.47 13.78 -20.30
C PRO A 694 0.37 12.38 -20.93
N TYR A 695 1.51 11.73 -21.19
CA TYR A 695 1.56 10.32 -21.60
C TYR A 695 2.13 9.49 -20.47
N TYR A 696 1.73 8.23 -20.34
CA TYR A 696 2.28 7.32 -19.34
C TYR A 696 2.82 6.08 -20.01
N MET A 697 4.05 5.72 -19.69
CA MET A 697 4.71 4.52 -20.19
C MET A 697 4.84 3.55 -19.03
N ASP A 698 4.41 2.33 -19.24
CA ASP A 698 4.53 1.27 -18.25
C ASP A 698 4.84 -0.08 -18.91
N ASP A 699 5.33 -1.03 -18.12
CA ASP A 699 5.28 -2.43 -18.47
C ASP A 699 6.03 -2.79 -19.78
N ILE A 700 7.35 -2.49 -19.83
CA ILE A 700 8.17 -2.88 -20.98
C ILE A 700 8.44 -4.39 -20.95
N ARG A 701 8.08 -5.09 -22.03
CA ARG A 701 8.23 -6.54 -22.14
C ARG A 701 9.01 -6.96 -23.39
N PHE A 702 9.70 -8.09 -23.30
CA PHE A 702 10.24 -8.81 -24.45
C PHE A 702 9.43 -10.08 -24.66
N GLU A 703 8.67 -10.17 -25.74
CA GLU A 703 7.74 -11.28 -26.02
C GLU A 703 7.90 -11.80 -27.45
N ASN A 704 7.46 -13.03 -27.72
CA ASN A 704 7.53 -13.68 -29.05
C ASN A 704 6.29 -13.39 -29.91
#